data_AF-A0A480ASD3-F1
#
_entry.id   AF-A0A480ASD3-F1
#
_cell.length_a   1.000
_cell.length_b   1.000
_cell.length_c   1.000
_cell.angle_alpha   90.00
_cell.angle_beta   90.00
_cell.angle_gamma   90.00
#
_symmetry.space_group_name_H-M   'P 1'
#
loop_
_entity.id
_entity.type
_entity.pdbx_description
1 polymer ?
#
loop_
_entity_poly.entity_id
_entity_poly.type
_entity_poly.pdbx_seq_one_letter_code
_entity_poly.pdbx_strand_id
1 'polypeptide(L)'
;MPIQIGAKGASIPGYNFPPHAYIDWLSPAQEALAKQGGDAFDVPARMLKPSSVPLVEALVADGGIATLPAESRDQLASRRPVTAVGTFAGTGAALTITVGFVPDFLVIKDVSGGTRLMWVARNGTWMGRHYPMTAEAAQNDGPIINSDGTITIGVFAAINTNAAQYEWFAYRDNGVGDLLICDHSGNDQPTRTLRYATGAKLKAALFKRDNVAFPVIALAGYPGTRADGSLSTDVTINSDGTITTGQGADINIWSADAGEACTFLGFADGARSIYVTRYMGTGASKVLQTPFDEIEAAFIFPRGASGKAGAFWTSRLAAGTTLSTINETAAAVGAQAVTGVTGGRLTVGTDARCNANGVAYTLIAFRKARQAPGLASGQNYRPLRSTKHMTMPAGAFINCGTSDSLRISGAITLEWWGSHYLTSAVSMPGSGANDDVNSQCPLMWRSNGADGVAGSVSFGLAVIRPVASSGIAAPLWVAVTDLFDLPVANNIQVDNNQPWQTGVPIIPRTMQHLLVTHDGAGLWRVYLNGQLVKERDRNLQQAAPARPNISGGAGHTMCFGARKRTGTPAMTNFQTTLYGGRVYARELSVAEARNNYNALFSDNAATPTPDFTEEWLAANAASGALLPATVNSANNGVASSAAVLLEGV
;
A
#
# COMPACT_ATOMS: atom_id res chain seq x y z
N MET A 1 15.78 -23.92 3.15
CA MET A 1 15.88 -25.08 2.25
C MET A 1 16.12 -26.28 3.13
N PRO A 2 15.32 -27.37 3.11
CA PRO A 2 15.62 -28.51 3.96
C PRO A 2 16.86 -29.20 3.38
N ILE A 3 17.95 -29.17 4.15
CA ILE A 3 19.14 -29.97 3.92
C ILE A 3 18.80 -31.37 4.44
N GLN A 4 18.64 -32.34 3.54
CA GLN A 4 18.48 -33.73 3.93
C GLN A 4 19.88 -34.30 4.22
N ILE A 5 20.23 -34.44 5.50
CA ILE A 5 21.42 -35.17 5.92
C ILE A 5 21.04 -36.66 5.97
N GLY A 6 21.22 -37.35 4.85
CA GLY A 6 21.07 -38.80 4.77
C GLY A 6 22.42 -39.49 4.98
N ALA A 7 22.56 -40.25 6.07
CA ALA A 7 23.63 -41.23 6.19
C ALA A 7 23.17 -42.59 5.62
N LYS A 8 24.09 -43.24 4.89
CA LYS A 8 24.14 -44.64 4.44
C LYS A 8 23.27 -45.07 3.24
N GLY A 9 23.97 -45.48 2.17
CA GLY A 9 23.62 -46.75 1.52
C GLY A 9 23.55 -46.83 -0.01
N ALA A 10 24.30 -46.05 -0.79
CA ALA A 10 24.51 -46.35 -2.21
C ALA A 10 25.99 -46.29 -2.55
N SER A 11 26.68 -47.43 -2.46
CA SER A 11 28.03 -47.58 -2.99
C SER A 11 27.94 -47.81 -4.50
N ILE A 12 28.45 -46.86 -5.30
CA ILE A 12 28.79 -47.13 -6.69
C ILE A 12 30.07 -47.99 -6.67
N PRO A 13 30.10 -49.17 -7.32
CA PRO A 13 31.31 -49.98 -7.40
C PRO A 13 32.47 -49.16 -7.97
N GLY A 14 33.52 -48.96 -7.17
CA GLY A 14 34.77 -48.32 -7.59
C GLY A 14 35.07 -46.93 -7.02
N TYR A 15 34.17 -46.28 -6.27
CA TYR A 15 34.41 -44.95 -5.71
C TYR A 15 34.07 -44.84 -4.22
N ASN A 16 35.08 -44.55 -3.38
CA ASN A 16 34.90 -44.12 -1.99
C ASN A 16 34.91 -42.59 -1.93
N PHE A 17 33.82 -41.96 -1.48
CA PHE A 17 33.76 -40.51 -1.28
C PHE A 17 33.90 -40.16 0.21
N PRO A 18 34.76 -39.20 0.58
CA PRO A 18 34.88 -38.71 1.96
C PRO A 18 33.66 -37.86 2.38
N PRO A 19 33.39 -37.72 3.70
CA PRO A 19 32.23 -37.01 4.22
C PRO A 19 32.44 -35.49 4.16
N HIS A 20 32.11 -34.88 3.03
CA HIS A 20 31.84 -33.44 2.93
C HIS A 20 30.42 -33.22 2.41
N ALA A 21 29.76 -32.16 2.89
CA ALA A 21 28.41 -31.79 2.47
C ALA A 21 28.43 -31.29 1.02
N TYR A 22 27.79 -32.02 0.12
CA TYR A 22 27.54 -31.57 -1.25
C TYR A 22 26.11 -31.05 -1.40
N ILE A 23 25.94 -30.01 -2.21
CA ILE A 23 24.65 -29.62 -2.78
C ILE A 23 24.45 -30.53 -3.99
N ASP A 24 23.56 -31.51 -3.87
CA ASP A 24 23.36 -32.53 -4.89
C ASP A 24 22.65 -31.92 -6.12
N TRP A 25 23.40 -31.74 -7.20
CA TRP A 25 22.86 -31.60 -8.55
C TRP A 25 23.49 -32.72 -9.38
N LEU A 26 22.72 -33.77 -9.66
CA LEU A 26 23.11 -34.72 -10.71
C LEU A 26 23.23 -33.94 -12.02
N SER A 27 24.37 -34.05 -12.69
CA SER A 27 24.51 -33.57 -14.06
C SER A 27 23.50 -34.31 -14.97
N PRO A 28 23.10 -33.73 -16.12
CA PRO A 28 22.18 -34.41 -17.06
C PRO A 28 22.63 -35.83 -17.46
N ALA A 29 23.94 -36.09 -17.51
CA ALA A 29 24.49 -37.42 -17.78
C ALA A 29 24.30 -38.40 -16.61
N GLN A 30 24.40 -37.94 -15.37
CA GLN A 30 24.17 -38.75 -14.17
C GLN A 30 22.68 -39.07 -13.95
N GLU A 31 21.78 -38.15 -14.28
CA GLU A 31 20.34 -38.42 -14.32
C GLU A 31 19.97 -39.49 -15.38
N ALA A 32 20.60 -39.43 -16.55
CA ALA A 32 20.38 -40.43 -17.61
C ALA A 32 20.86 -41.83 -17.18
N LEU A 33 22.00 -41.89 -16.46
CA LEU A 33 22.54 -43.13 -15.90
C LEU A 33 21.67 -43.68 -14.76
N ALA A 34 21.14 -42.80 -13.89
CA ALA A 34 20.25 -43.18 -12.80
C ALA A 34 18.91 -43.75 -13.30
N LYS A 35 18.36 -43.21 -14.40
CA LYS A 35 17.15 -43.74 -15.05
C LYS A 35 17.36 -45.09 -15.73
N GLN A 36 18.59 -45.45 -16.09
CA GLN A 36 18.91 -46.79 -16.64
C GLN A 36 19.02 -47.88 -15.55
N GLY A 37 19.14 -47.49 -14.28
CA GLY A 37 19.35 -48.41 -13.14
C GLY A 37 18.13 -49.19 -12.65
N GLY A 38 16.95 -49.00 -13.25
CA GLY A 38 15.81 -49.90 -13.07
C GLY A 38 14.87 -49.64 -11.88
N ASP A 39 15.14 -48.69 -10.99
CA ASP A 39 14.21 -48.30 -9.92
C ASP A 39 13.65 -46.88 -10.10
N ALA A 40 12.35 -46.73 -9.82
CA ALA A 40 11.57 -45.51 -10.01
C ALA A 40 12.04 -44.37 -9.09
N PHE A 41 13.03 -43.61 -9.56
CA PHE A 41 13.49 -42.39 -8.90
C PHE A 41 12.65 -41.20 -9.41
N ASP A 42 11.79 -40.67 -8.55
CA ASP A 42 10.98 -39.49 -8.85
C ASP A 42 11.81 -38.23 -8.56
N VAL A 43 12.36 -37.61 -9.60
CA VAL A 43 13.15 -36.38 -9.49
C VAL A 43 12.17 -35.19 -9.51
N PRO A 44 12.12 -34.35 -8.45
CA PRO A 44 11.25 -33.18 -8.42
C PRO A 44 11.49 -32.28 -9.65
N ALA A 45 10.42 -31.69 -10.18
CA ALA A 45 10.53 -30.76 -11.30
C ALA A 45 11.54 -29.64 -10.97
N ARG A 46 12.58 -29.51 -11.81
CA ARG A 46 13.63 -28.51 -11.62
C ARG A 46 13.01 -27.11 -11.54
N MET A 47 13.39 -26.31 -10.53
CA MET A 47 13.08 -24.87 -10.52
C MET A 47 13.86 -24.09 -11.59
N LEU A 48 14.92 -24.68 -12.15
CA LEU A 48 15.75 -24.10 -13.21
C LEU A 48 15.70 -24.97 -14.46
N LYS A 49 15.45 -24.35 -15.62
CA LYS A 49 15.54 -25.03 -16.91
C LYS A 49 16.99 -25.49 -17.14
N PRO A 50 17.23 -26.65 -17.79
CA PRO A 50 18.59 -27.10 -18.11
C PRO A 50 19.43 -26.06 -18.86
N SER A 51 18.79 -25.22 -19.70
CA SER A 51 19.44 -24.11 -20.39
C SER A 51 19.90 -22.95 -19.48
N SER A 52 19.37 -22.87 -18.27
CA SER A 52 19.73 -21.85 -17.28
C SER A 52 20.87 -22.28 -16.36
N VAL A 53 21.24 -23.56 -16.36
CA VAL A 53 22.31 -24.11 -15.50
C VAL A 53 23.69 -23.57 -15.88
N PRO A 54 24.10 -23.54 -17.18
CA PRO A 54 25.40 -22.97 -17.55
C PRO A 54 25.52 -21.49 -17.22
N LEU A 55 24.41 -20.74 -17.27
CA LEU A 55 24.36 -19.32 -16.89
C LEU A 55 24.57 -19.12 -15.39
N VAL A 56 24.00 -19.99 -14.55
CA VAL A 56 24.19 -19.94 -13.09
C VAL A 56 25.59 -20.45 -12.72
N GLU A 57 26.08 -21.49 -13.37
CA GLU A 57 27.45 -22.00 -13.19
C GLU A 57 28.49 -20.95 -13.60
N ALA A 58 28.28 -20.23 -14.71
CA ALA A 58 29.11 -19.10 -15.09
C ALA A 58 29.06 -17.98 -14.05
N LEU A 59 27.87 -17.66 -13.51
CA LEU A 59 27.70 -16.65 -12.45
C LEU A 59 28.40 -17.03 -11.14
N VAL A 60 28.48 -18.32 -10.84
CA VAL A 60 29.14 -18.86 -9.63
C VAL A 60 30.66 -18.98 -9.84
N ALA A 61 31.09 -19.41 -11.03
CA ALA A 61 32.49 -19.56 -11.41
C ALA A 61 33.23 -18.22 -11.50
N ASP A 62 32.57 -17.14 -11.93
CA ASP A 62 33.10 -15.76 -11.90
C ASP A 62 33.04 -15.11 -10.50
N GLY A 63 32.69 -15.87 -9.46
CA GLY A 63 32.58 -15.35 -8.09
C GLY A 63 31.37 -14.45 -7.86
N GLY A 64 30.44 -14.31 -8.83
CA GLY A 64 29.34 -13.34 -8.85
C GLY A 64 28.31 -13.42 -7.71
N ILE A 65 28.28 -14.51 -6.93
CA ILE A 65 27.47 -14.57 -5.69
C ILE A 65 28.29 -14.10 -4.46
N ALA A 66 29.62 -14.25 -4.48
CA ALA A 66 30.52 -13.75 -3.45
C ALA A 66 30.95 -12.29 -3.68
N THR A 67 30.86 -11.80 -4.92
CA THR A 67 31.21 -10.44 -5.35
C THR A 67 30.01 -9.59 -5.71
N LEU A 68 28.79 -9.94 -5.25
CA LEU A 68 27.80 -8.88 -5.07
C LEU A 68 28.46 -7.84 -4.13
N PRO A 69 28.62 -6.58 -4.55
CA PRO A 69 29.10 -5.52 -3.68
C PRO A 69 28.39 -5.63 -2.33
N ALA A 70 29.08 -5.35 -1.22
CA ALA A 70 28.45 -5.37 0.10
C ALA A 70 27.12 -4.59 0.09
N GLU A 71 27.08 -3.50 -0.68
CA GLU A 71 25.89 -2.69 -0.97
C GLU A 71 24.74 -3.47 -1.63
N SER A 72 25.00 -4.39 -2.57
CA SER A 72 23.96 -5.22 -3.21
C SER A 72 23.46 -6.33 -2.29
N ARG A 73 24.31 -6.88 -1.42
CA ARG A 73 23.93 -7.85 -0.39
C ARG A 73 23.12 -7.17 0.71
N ASP A 74 23.50 -5.96 1.10
CA ASP A 74 22.79 -5.12 2.06
C ASP A 74 21.47 -4.59 1.47
N GLN A 75 21.39 -4.31 0.17
CA GLN A 75 20.14 -3.97 -0.53
C GLN A 75 19.17 -5.15 -0.63
N LEU A 76 19.66 -6.37 -0.87
CA LEU A 76 18.84 -7.59 -0.84
C LEU A 76 18.46 -8.00 0.59
N ALA A 77 19.28 -7.66 1.59
CA ALA A 77 18.97 -7.85 3.01
C ALA A 77 17.99 -6.78 3.54
N SER A 78 18.07 -5.54 3.04
CA SER A 78 17.20 -4.42 3.45
C SER A 78 15.80 -4.48 2.81
N ARG A 79 15.63 -5.22 1.72
CA ARG A 79 14.33 -5.58 1.12
C ARG A 79 13.75 -6.87 1.69
N ARG A 80 13.98 -7.19 2.97
CA ARG A 80 13.33 -8.35 3.61
C ARG A 80 12.13 -7.89 4.43
N PRO A 81 11.01 -8.60 4.40
CA PRO A 81 9.90 -8.28 5.28
C PRO A 81 10.33 -8.40 6.73
N VAL A 82 9.77 -7.56 7.61
CA VAL A 82 10.06 -7.57 9.04
C VAL A 82 8.77 -7.73 9.82
N THR A 83 8.81 -8.54 10.86
CA THR A 83 7.69 -8.77 11.77
C THR A 83 8.07 -8.49 13.22
N ALA A 84 7.12 -7.98 13.99
CA ALA A 84 7.21 -7.91 15.45
C ALA A 84 5.86 -8.22 16.10
N VAL A 85 5.91 -8.76 17.30
CA VAL A 85 4.74 -8.96 18.18
C VAL A 85 5.05 -8.36 19.53
N GLY A 86 4.02 -7.89 20.22
CA GLY A 86 4.19 -7.38 21.56
C GLY A 86 2.88 -7.15 22.28
N THR A 87 2.98 -6.51 23.45
CA THR A 87 1.84 -6.23 24.34
C THR A 87 1.98 -4.86 24.95
N PHE A 88 0.87 -4.32 25.40
CA PHE A 88 0.85 -3.17 26.30
C PHE A 88 -0.37 -3.26 27.22
N ALA A 89 -0.28 -2.56 28.36
CA ALA A 89 -1.42 -2.33 29.22
C ALA A 89 -2.12 -1.04 28.78
N GLY A 90 -3.42 -1.10 28.56
CA GLY A 90 -4.21 0.10 28.32
C GLY A 90 -4.26 0.98 29.57
N THR A 91 -4.34 2.28 29.37
CA THR A 91 -4.33 3.29 30.44
C THR A 91 -5.61 4.13 30.45
N GLY A 92 -6.47 4.01 29.42
CA GLY A 92 -7.59 4.92 29.21
C GLY A 92 -7.19 6.32 28.74
N ALA A 93 -5.88 6.58 28.57
CA ALA A 93 -5.31 7.83 28.11
C ALA A 93 -4.35 7.57 26.94
N ALA A 94 -4.11 8.56 26.08
CA ALA A 94 -3.21 8.38 24.94
C ALA A 94 -1.82 7.88 25.39
N LEU A 95 -1.28 6.89 24.70
CA LEU A 95 0.03 6.30 24.99
C LEU A 95 0.80 6.00 23.71
N THR A 96 2.10 5.80 23.81
CA THR A 96 2.96 5.46 22.67
C THR A 96 3.65 4.13 22.89
N ILE A 97 3.62 3.26 21.88
CA ILE A 97 4.41 2.02 21.85
C ILE A 97 5.47 2.10 20.74
N THR A 98 6.57 1.35 20.89
CA THR A 98 7.64 1.31 19.89
C THR A 98 7.72 -0.08 19.27
N VAL A 99 7.71 -0.14 17.94
CA VAL A 99 7.80 -1.39 17.16
C VAL A 99 9.23 -1.66 16.67
N GLY A 100 10.06 -0.61 16.55
CA GLY A 100 11.45 -0.69 16.06
C GLY A 100 11.61 -0.48 14.56
N PHE A 101 10.50 -0.45 13.82
CA PHE A 101 10.39 -0.07 12.42
C PHE A 101 9.02 0.57 12.16
N VAL A 102 8.85 1.24 11.02
CA VAL A 102 7.54 1.74 10.61
C VAL A 102 6.74 0.63 9.92
N PRO A 103 5.71 0.04 10.54
CA PRO A 103 4.96 -1.07 9.95
C PRO A 103 4.11 -0.62 8.76
N ASP A 104 3.93 -1.50 7.79
CA ASP A 104 2.97 -1.34 6.69
C ASP A 104 1.57 -1.87 7.08
N PHE A 105 1.52 -2.80 8.02
CA PHE A 105 0.31 -3.40 8.59
C PHE A 105 0.47 -3.62 10.09
N LEU A 106 -0.54 -3.23 10.87
CA LEU A 106 -0.59 -3.38 12.32
C LEU A 106 -1.95 -3.94 12.72
N VAL A 107 -1.97 -4.87 13.67
CA VAL A 107 -3.18 -5.31 14.37
C VAL A 107 -3.02 -5.17 15.86
N ILE A 108 -4.12 -4.85 16.55
CA ILE A 108 -4.21 -4.75 18.00
C ILE A 108 -5.48 -5.48 18.46
N LYS A 109 -5.36 -6.29 19.51
CA LYS A 109 -6.47 -7.06 20.06
C LYS A 109 -6.36 -7.19 21.58
N ASP A 110 -7.46 -6.97 22.29
CA ASP A 110 -7.54 -7.26 23.72
C ASP A 110 -7.39 -8.76 23.99
N VAL A 111 -6.47 -9.10 24.89
CA VAL A 111 -6.16 -10.47 25.32
C VAL A 111 -7.30 -11.07 26.14
N SER A 112 -8.07 -10.25 26.87
CA SER A 112 -9.24 -10.72 27.63
C SER A 112 -10.37 -11.19 26.70
N GLY A 113 -10.30 -10.81 25.42
CA GLY A 113 -11.31 -11.14 24.44
C GLY A 113 -12.48 -10.14 24.40
N GLY A 114 -12.54 -9.15 25.29
CA GLY A 114 -13.67 -8.23 25.43
C GLY A 114 -13.88 -7.22 24.29
N THR A 115 -12.94 -7.10 23.34
CA THR A 115 -13.04 -6.16 22.21
C THR A 115 -12.72 -6.80 20.87
N ARG A 116 -13.20 -6.24 19.76
CA ARG A 116 -12.82 -6.69 18.40
C ARG A 116 -11.35 -6.45 18.08
N LEU A 117 -10.83 -7.17 17.09
CA LEU A 117 -9.52 -6.87 16.51
C LEU A 117 -9.60 -5.56 15.72
N MET A 118 -8.67 -4.65 15.99
CA MET A 118 -8.45 -3.43 15.19
C MET A 118 -7.24 -3.63 14.31
N TRP A 119 -7.33 -3.19 13.05
CA TRP A 119 -6.19 -3.19 12.15
C TRP A 119 -6.00 -1.84 11.46
N VAL A 120 -4.76 -1.59 11.08
CA VAL A 120 -4.32 -0.38 10.40
C VAL A 120 -3.32 -0.76 9.32
N ALA A 121 -3.46 -0.15 8.17
CA ALA A 121 -2.45 -0.17 7.14
C ALA A 121 -1.77 1.20 7.06
N ARG A 122 -0.46 1.22 6.76
CA ARG A 122 0.34 2.46 6.64
C ARG A 122 -0.07 3.34 5.46
N ASN A 123 -0.89 2.80 4.57
CA ASN A 123 -1.71 3.58 3.66
C ASN A 123 -3.08 3.78 4.28
N GLY A 124 -3.19 4.39 5.47
CA GLY A 124 -4.48 4.79 6.06
C GLY A 124 -5.07 5.93 5.22
N THR A 125 -5.44 5.60 3.99
CA THR A 125 -5.73 6.47 2.84
C THR A 125 -7.12 7.06 2.89
N TRP A 126 -7.73 7.07 4.07
CA TRP A 126 -8.83 7.95 4.41
C TRP A 126 -8.62 8.44 5.84
N MET A 127 -8.08 9.65 5.99
CA MET A 127 -7.93 10.36 7.28
C MET A 127 -7.33 9.53 8.43
N GLY A 128 -6.37 8.63 8.18
CA GLY A 128 -5.80 7.81 9.25
C GLY A 128 -6.81 6.89 9.96
N ARG A 129 -7.88 6.47 9.26
CA ARG A 129 -8.90 5.58 9.81
C ARG A 129 -8.35 4.20 10.16
N HIS A 130 -8.99 3.59 11.16
CA HIS A 130 -8.64 2.28 11.69
C HIS A 130 -9.83 1.35 11.61
N TYR A 131 -9.59 0.11 11.18
CA TYR A 131 -10.64 -0.78 10.74
C TYR A 131 -10.92 -1.87 11.78
N PRO A 132 -12.15 -1.93 12.31
CA PRO A 132 -12.56 -3.04 13.15
C PRO A 132 -12.80 -4.29 12.29
N MET A 133 -12.44 -5.46 12.81
CA MET A 133 -12.77 -6.75 12.20
C MET A 133 -14.22 -7.19 12.53
N THR A 134 -15.15 -6.24 12.63
CA THR A 134 -16.58 -6.46 12.92
C THR A 134 -17.46 -5.52 12.07
N ALA A 135 -18.78 -5.61 12.22
CA ALA A 135 -19.80 -4.77 11.59
C ALA A 135 -19.86 -3.35 12.19
N GLU A 136 -18.72 -2.69 12.26
CA GLU A 136 -18.60 -1.30 12.73
C GLU A 136 -17.90 -0.45 11.67
N ALA A 137 -18.28 0.83 11.62
CA ALA A 137 -17.57 1.82 10.83
C ALA A 137 -16.13 1.98 11.32
N ALA A 138 -15.26 2.46 10.43
CA ALA A 138 -13.89 2.73 10.82
C ALA A 138 -13.82 3.90 11.81
N GLN A 139 -12.77 3.88 12.62
CA GLN A 139 -12.61 4.75 13.77
C GLN A 139 -11.53 5.79 13.50
N ASN A 140 -11.69 7.00 14.05
CA ASN A 140 -10.75 8.12 13.87
C ASN A 140 -9.75 8.27 15.04
N ASP A 141 -10.01 7.64 16.19
CA ASP A 141 -9.22 7.77 17.43
C ASP A 141 -8.43 6.50 17.77
N GLY A 142 -8.10 5.69 16.77
CA GLY A 142 -7.39 4.42 16.92
C GLY A 142 -5.86 4.57 16.87
N PRO A 143 -5.11 3.52 16.45
CA PRO A 143 -3.64 3.55 16.52
C PRO A 143 -2.99 4.21 15.29
N ILE A 144 -2.22 5.27 15.50
CA ILE A 144 -1.53 6.03 14.45
C ILE A 144 -0.10 5.52 14.29
N ILE A 145 0.29 5.13 13.08
CA ILE A 145 1.66 4.75 12.74
C ILE A 145 2.47 6.02 12.44
N ASN A 146 3.45 6.34 13.29
CA ASN A 146 4.30 7.52 13.11
C ASN A 146 5.48 7.20 12.17
N SER A 147 6.04 8.24 11.55
CA SER A 147 7.17 8.12 10.61
C SER A 147 8.47 7.63 11.26
N ASP A 148 8.58 7.69 12.58
CA ASP A 148 9.72 7.24 13.38
C ASP A 148 9.61 5.77 13.85
N GLY A 149 8.50 5.09 13.54
CA GLY A 149 8.27 3.68 13.91
C GLY A 149 7.65 3.51 15.30
N THR A 150 7.28 4.62 15.95
CA THR A 150 6.39 4.60 17.10
C THR A 150 4.93 4.51 16.65
N ILE A 151 4.07 3.98 17.53
CA ILE A 151 2.63 3.94 17.33
C ILE A 151 1.97 4.71 18.45
N THR A 152 1.21 5.75 18.11
CA THR A 152 0.37 6.47 19.07
C THR A 152 -0.95 5.74 19.20
N ILE A 153 -1.29 5.28 20.40
CA ILE A 153 -2.58 4.68 20.73
C ILE A 153 -3.47 5.76 21.33
N GLY A 154 -4.60 6.05 20.67
CA GLY A 154 -5.60 7.00 21.18
C GLY A 154 -6.37 6.49 22.41
N VAL A 155 -7.40 7.23 22.82
CA VAL A 155 -8.24 6.90 24.00
C VAL A 155 -9.37 5.90 23.68
N PHE A 156 -9.38 5.34 22.48
CA PHE A 156 -10.47 4.46 22.04
C PHE A 156 -10.52 3.16 22.85
N ALA A 157 -11.66 2.91 23.50
CA ALA A 157 -11.82 1.82 24.47
C ALA A 157 -11.55 0.42 23.87
N ALA A 158 -11.76 0.24 22.56
CA ALA A 158 -11.48 -1.04 21.89
C ALA A 158 -10.00 -1.47 21.96
N ILE A 159 -9.09 -0.51 22.12
CA ILE A 159 -7.64 -0.71 22.07
C ILE A 159 -6.89 -0.11 23.27
N ASN A 160 -7.58 0.61 24.16
CA ASN A 160 -6.93 1.31 25.27
C ASN A 160 -7.83 1.48 26.50
N THR A 161 -8.51 0.42 26.92
CA THR A 161 -9.21 0.40 28.21
C THR A 161 -8.21 0.30 29.37
N ASN A 162 -8.39 1.12 30.40
CA ASN A 162 -7.50 1.14 31.56
C ASN A 162 -7.34 -0.26 32.19
N ALA A 163 -6.10 -0.66 32.44
CA ALA A 163 -5.67 -1.96 32.95
C ALA A 163 -5.92 -3.19 32.06
N ALA A 164 -6.60 -3.05 30.91
CA ALA A 164 -6.75 -4.16 29.96
C ALA A 164 -5.42 -4.47 29.27
N GLN A 165 -5.17 -5.75 28.96
CA GLN A 165 -3.96 -6.17 28.26
C GLN A 165 -4.24 -6.34 26.77
N TYR A 166 -3.40 -5.76 25.94
CA TYR A 166 -3.51 -5.83 24.49
C TYR A 166 -2.32 -6.58 23.90
N GLU A 167 -2.59 -7.40 22.90
CA GLU A 167 -1.61 -8.06 22.03
C GLU A 167 -1.59 -7.31 20.69
N TRP A 168 -0.40 -7.14 20.10
CA TRP A 168 -0.25 -6.54 18.79
C TRP A 168 0.71 -7.33 17.90
N PHE A 169 0.47 -7.26 16.60
CA PHE A 169 1.35 -7.78 15.56
C PHE A 169 1.57 -6.70 14.50
N ALA A 170 2.82 -6.51 14.12
CA ALA A 170 3.27 -5.53 13.14
C ALA A 170 4.05 -6.22 12.02
N TYR A 171 3.77 -5.83 10.79
CA TYR A 171 4.42 -6.33 9.58
C TYR A 171 4.86 -5.15 8.71
N ARG A 172 6.06 -5.24 8.14
CA ARG A 172 6.56 -4.35 7.10
C ARG A 172 6.98 -5.19 5.91
N ASP A 173 6.44 -4.89 4.74
CA ASP A 173 6.71 -5.61 3.50
C ASP A 173 8.11 -5.31 2.96
N ASN A 174 8.61 -4.09 3.21
CA ASN A 174 9.89 -3.59 2.68
C ASN A 174 9.99 -3.67 1.14
N GLY A 175 8.85 -3.58 0.46
CA GLY A 175 8.77 -3.50 -1.00
C GLY A 175 9.03 -4.82 -1.72
N VAL A 176 8.86 -5.96 -1.03
CA VAL A 176 8.92 -7.30 -1.64
C VAL A 176 7.69 -7.59 -2.48
N GLY A 177 6.54 -7.00 -2.14
CA GLY A 177 5.26 -7.23 -2.78
C GLY A 177 4.55 -8.49 -2.28
N ASP A 178 4.87 -8.96 -1.07
CA ASP A 178 4.15 -10.06 -0.44
C ASP A 178 2.76 -9.60 0.05
N LEU A 179 2.69 -8.34 0.53
CA LEU A 179 1.46 -7.64 0.92
C LEU A 179 1.20 -6.44 -0.01
N LEU A 180 0.00 -6.39 -0.57
CA LEU A 180 -0.50 -5.25 -1.34
C LEU A 180 -1.53 -4.48 -0.51
N ILE A 181 -1.45 -3.16 -0.53
CA ILE A 181 -2.36 -2.29 0.21
C ILE A 181 -2.87 -1.22 -0.74
N CYS A 182 -4.17 -1.18 -0.94
CA CYS A 182 -4.82 -0.17 -1.77
C CYS A 182 -6.20 0.12 -1.20
N ASP A 183 -6.68 1.33 -1.40
CA ASP A 183 -8.08 1.65 -1.20
C ASP A 183 -8.79 1.81 -2.54
N HIS A 184 -10.11 1.61 -2.54
CA HIS A 184 -10.96 2.04 -3.64
C HIS A 184 -12.23 2.74 -3.15
N SER A 185 -12.79 3.62 -3.97
CA SER A 185 -14.14 4.16 -3.77
C SER A 185 -15.16 3.26 -4.48
N GLY A 186 -16.28 2.91 -3.85
CA GLY A 186 -17.38 2.15 -4.47
C GLY A 186 -18.03 2.91 -5.63
N ASN A 187 -18.79 2.22 -6.50
CA ASN A 187 -19.52 2.88 -7.59
C ASN A 187 -20.90 2.27 -7.89
N ASP A 188 -21.36 1.34 -7.04
CA ASP A 188 -22.67 0.66 -7.10
C ASP A 188 -22.97 -0.04 -8.44
N GLN A 189 -21.94 -0.35 -9.22
CA GLN A 189 -22.11 -1.07 -10.48
C GLN A 189 -22.35 -2.58 -10.22
N PRO A 190 -23.26 -3.23 -10.98
CA PRO A 190 -23.55 -4.66 -10.86
C PRO A 190 -22.33 -5.57 -11.02
N THR A 191 -21.36 -5.14 -11.81
CA THR A 191 -20.09 -5.82 -11.98
C THR A 191 -19.01 -4.80 -12.17
N ARG A 192 -18.01 -4.81 -11.28
CA ARG A 192 -16.84 -3.95 -11.37
C ARG A 192 -15.58 -4.80 -11.33
N THR A 193 -14.61 -4.44 -12.15
CA THR A 193 -13.26 -5.02 -12.08
C THR A 193 -12.33 -4.02 -11.42
N LEU A 194 -11.84 -4.36 -10.23
CA LEU A 194 -10.80 -3.60 -9.52
C LEU A 194 -9.44 -4.01 -10.06
N ARG A 195 -8.63 -3.02 -10.42
CA ARG A 195 -7.40 -3.24 -11.21
C ARG A 195 -6.13 -2.96 -10.44
N TYR A 196 -6.21 -2.61 -9.16
CA TYR A 196 -5.03 -2.26 -8.36
C TYR A 196 -4.08 -3.42 -8.05
N ALA A 197 -4.52 -4.67 -8.25
CA ALA A 197 -3.69 -5.86 -8.13
C ALA A 197 -3.35 -6.51 -9.49
N THR A 198 -3.62 -5.82 -10.61
CA THR A 198 -3.31 -6.34 -11.95
C THR A 198 -1.83 -6.70 -12.05
N GLY A 199 -1.54 -7.93 -12.51
CA GLY A 199 -0.18 -8.43 -12.65
C GLY A 199 0.42 -9.01 -11.36
N ALA A 200 -0.24 -8.86 -10.21
CA ALA A 200 0.07 -9.59 -8.99
C ALA A 200 -0.87 -10.78 -8.87
N LYS A 201 -0.35 -12.01 -8.95
CA LYS A 201 -1.17 -13.18 -8.64
C LYS A 201 -1.55 -13.13 -7.16
N LEU A 202 -2.82 -12.88 -6.84
CA LEU A 202 -3.30 -12.86 -5.46
C LEU A 202 -3.74 -14.26 -5.04
N LYS A 203 -3.36 -14.68 -3.83
CA LYS A 203 -3.88 -15.89 -3.20
C LYS A 203 -5.14 -15.61 -2.39
N ALA A 204 -5.14 -14.53 -1.61
CA ALA A 204 -6.29 -14.06 -0.85
C ALA A 204 -6.33 -12.54 -0.80
N ALA A 205 -7.48 -12.02 -0.36
CA ALA A 205 -7.68 -10.61 -0.10
C ALA A 205 -8.60 -10.41 1.10
N LEU A 206 -8.36 -9.35 1.86
CA LEU A 206 -9.25 -8.85 2.92
C LEU A 206 -9.73 -7.45 2.53
N PHE A 207 -11.03 -7.24 2.62
CA PHE A 207 -11.69 -5.96 2.33
C PHE A 207 -12.38 -5.46 3.59
N LYS A 208 -12.29 -4.16 3.88
CA LYS A 208 -13.17 -3.52 4.86
C LYS A 208 -13.65 -2.19 4.31
N ARG A 209 -14.97 -2.07 4.20
CA ARG A 209 -15.64 -0.83 3.86
C ARG A 209 -15.80 0.04 5.10
N ASP A 210 -15.78 1.33 4.88
CA ASP A 210 -15.91 2.35 5.92
C ASP A 210 -17.35 2.57 6.38
N ASN A 211 -17.96 1.50 6.86
CA ASN A 211 -19.35 1.43 7.26
C ASN A 211 -19.56 0.28 8.24
N VAL A 212 -20.81 -0.04 8.56
CA VAL A 212 -21.19 -1.17 9.41
C VAL A 212 -21.17 -2.55 8.72
N ALA A 213 -20.61 -2.71 7.52
CA ALA A 213 -20.46 -4.03 6.91
C ALA A 213 -19.28 -4.79 7.52
N PHE A 214 -19.42 -6.10 7.64
CA PHE A 214 -18.32 -6.96 8.05
C PHE A 214 -17.19 -6.95 7.01
N PRO A 215 -15.93 -7.09 7.45
CA PRO A 215 -14.83 -7.35 6.53
C PRO A 215 -15.09 -8.62 5.71
N VAL A 216 -14.70 -8.61 4.44
CA VAL A 216 -14.83 -9.77 3.53
C VAL A 216 -13.46 -10.36 3.23
N ILE A 217 -13.35 -11.68 3.33
CA ILE A 217 -12.18 -12.47 2.99
C ILE A 217 -12.45 -13.23 1.71
N ALA A 218 -11.68 -12.92 0.67
CA ALA A 218 -11.69 -13.62 -0.60
C ALA A 218 -10.46 -14.53 -0.73
N LEU A 219 -10.63 -15.67 -1.40
CA LEU A 219 -9.55 -16.60 -1.71
C LEU A 219 -9.67 -16.95 -3.19
N ALA A 220 -8.54 -16.99 -3.90
CA ALA A 220 -8.52 -17.31 -5.32
C ALA A 220 -9.24 -18.64 -5.60
N GLY A 221 -10.17 -18.62 -6.56
CA GLY A 221 -10.99 -19.77 -6.94
C GLY A 221 -12.21 -20.04 -6.04
N TYR A 222 -12.51 -19.17 -5.07
CA TYR A 222 -13.65 -19.34 -4.16
C TYR A 222 -14.39 -18.01 -3.91
N PRO A 223 -15.72 -18.04 -3.71
CA PRO A 223 -16.50 -16.85 -3.33
C PRO A 223 -16.02 -16.24 -2.01
N GLY A 224 -16.24 -14.94 -1.84
CA GLY A 224 -16.01 -14.23 -0.58
C GLY A 224 -16.75 -14.82 0.62
N THR A 225 -16.23 -14.57 1.82
CA THR A 225 -16.92 -14.86 3.09
C THR A 225 -16.64 -13.71 4.05
N ARG A 226 -17.63 -13.28 4.82
CA ARG A 226 -17.47 -12.27 5.85
C ARG A 226 -16.64 -12.82 7.03
N ALA A 227 -16.02 -11.93 7.80
CA ALA A 227 -15.18 -12.31 8.94
C ALA A 227 -15.93 -13.05 10.08
N ASP A 228 -17.27 -12.98 10.09
CA ASP A 228 -18.18 -13.73 10.97
C ASP A 228 -18.57 -15.11 10.40
N GLY A 229 -17.99 -15.49 9.25
CA GLY A 229 -18.21 -16.78 8.60
C GLY A 229 -19.48 -16.86 7.76
N SER A 230 -20.26 -15.78 7.64
CA SER A 230 -21.40 -15.69 6.73
C SER A 230 -20.96 -15.44 5.28
N LEU A 231 -21.77 -15.84 4.30
CA LEU A 231 -21.40 -15.71 2.88
C LEU A 231 -21.38 -14.25 2.41
N SER A 232 -20.44 -13.94 1.51
CA SER A 232 -20.47 -12.74 0.69
C SER A 232 -20.19 -13.16 -0.76
N THR A 233 -21.21 -13.11 -1.62
CA THR A 233 -21.08 -13.47 -3.03
C THR A 233 -20.47 -12.37 -3.87
N ASP A 234 -20.10 -11.25 -3.24
CA ASP A 234 -19.82 -10.00 -3.93
C ASP A 234 -18.39 -9.87 -4.41
N VAL A 235 -17.50 -10.84 -4.17
CA VAL A 235 -16.11 -10.78 -4.62
C VAL A 235 -15.57 -12.11 -5.13
N THR A 236 -14.85 -12.04 -6.24
CA THR A 236 -14.00 -13.09 -6.78
C THR A 236 -12.63 -12.52 -7.16
N ILE A 237 -11.57 -13.27 -6.86
CA ILE A 237 -10.20 -12.96 -7.33
C ILE A 237 -9.97 -13.71 -8.64
N ASN A 238 -9.63 -12.97 -9.70
CA ASN A 238 -9.38 -13.50 -11.02
C ASN A 238 -7.93 -14.01 -11.15
N SER A 239 -7.69 -14.86 -12.15
CA SER A 239 -6.38 -15.48 -12.38
C SER A 239 -5.25 -14.51 -12.75
N ASP A 240 -5.61 -13.30 -13.23
CA ASP A 240 -4.68 -12.23 -13.60
C ASP A 240 -4.38 -11.26 -12.43
N GLY A 241 -4.94 -11.53 -11.25
CA GLY A 241 -4.81 -10.69 -10.06
C GLY A 241 -5.88 -9.62 -9.91
N THR A 242 -6.69 -9.37 -10.94
CA THR A 242 -7.83 -8.45 -10.82
C THR A 242 -8.90 -9.03 -9.89
N ILE A 243 -9.76 -8.17 -9.38
CA ILE A 243 -10.85 -8.57 -8.48
C ILE A 243 -12.15 -8.14 -9.12
N THR A 244 -13.07 -9.09 -9.30
CA THR A 244 -14.43 -8.78 -9.74
C THR A 244 -15.32 -8.63 -8.53
N THR A 245 -16.02 -7.50 -8.43
CA THR A 245 -17.01 -7.24 -7.39
C THR A 245 -18.42 -7.17 -7.97
N GLY A 246 -19.41 -7.63 -7.21
CA GLY A 246 -20.83 -7.41 -7.47
C GLY A 246 -21.30 -6.01 -7.03
N GLN A 247 -22.61 -5.78 -7.05
CA GLN A 247 -23.25 -4.56 -6.51
C GLN A 247 -23.28 -4.53 -4.97
N GLY A 248 -22.91 -5.63 -4.30
CA GLY A 248 -23.30 -5.79 -2.91
C GLY A 248 -22.67 -4.80 -1.94
N ALA A 249 -23.40 -4.61 -0.84
CA ALA A 249 -23.12 -3.66 0.22
C ALA A 249 -21.81 -3.92 0.97
N ASP A 250 -21.15 -5.05 0.76
CA ASP A 250 -19.94 -5.30 1.53
C ASP A 250 -18.73 -4.51 0.97
N ILE A 251 -18.69 -4.21 -0.34
CA ILE A 251 -17.43 -3.80 -1.01
C ILE A 251 -17.59 -2.68 -2.05
N ASN A 252 -18.69 -2.65 -2.83
CA ASN A 252 -18.77 -1.79 -4.03
C ASN A 252 -19.89 -0.74 -4.02
N ILE A 253 -20.65 -0.56 -2.94
CA ILE A 253 -21.69 0.50 -2.89
C ILE A 253 -21.04 1.88 -2.77
N TRP A 254 -21.64 2.84 -3.48
CA TRP A 254 -21.39 4.27 -3.33
C TRP A 254 -22.39 4.88 -2.32
N SER A 255 -21.91 5.68 -1.36
CA SER A 255 -22.77 6.54 -0.53
C SER A 255 -22.30 8.00 -0.62
N ALA A 256 -23.27 8.92 -0.70
CA ALA A 256 -23.02 10.34 -0.97
C ALA A 256 -22.38 11.11 0.20
N ASP A 257 -22.34 10.54 1.40
CA ASP A 257 -21.96 11.26 2.62
C ASP A 257 -20.45 11.32 2.87
N ALA A 258 -19.63 10.57 2.13
CA ALA A 258 -18.16 10.59 2.27
C ALA A 258 -17.38 9.84 1.17
N GLY A 259 -18.02 9.40 0.08
CA GLY A 259 -17.36 8.60 -0.95
C GLY A 259 -16.63 7.38 -0.39
N GLU A 260 -17.39 6.55 0.34
CA GLU A 260 -16.89 5.45 1.19
C GLU A 260 -15.68 4.71 0.58
N ALA A 261 -14.55 4.82 1.29
CA ALA A 261 -13.36 4.05 1.00
C ALA A 261 -13.58 2.59 1.44
N CYS A 262 -13.21 1.66 0.58
CA CYS A 262 -13.00 0.28 0.94
C CYS A 262 -11.49 0.02 0.93
N THR A 263 -10.95 -0.38 2.08
CA THR A 263 -9.53 -0.75 2.19
C THR A 263 -9.37 -2.20 1.85
N PHE A 264 -8.35 -2.46 1.04
CA PHE A 264 -7.95 -3.76 0.56
C PHE A 264 -6.55 -4.12 1.07
N LEU A 265 -6.43 -5.36 1.56
CA LEU A 265 -5.17 -6.05 1.80
C LEU A 265 -5.10 -7.28 0.89
N GLY A 266 -4.17 -7.28 -0.04
CA GLY A 266 -3.91 -8.38 -0.96
C GLY A 266 -2.71 -9.21 -0.52
N PHE A 267 -2.87 -10.53 -0.51
CA PHE A 267 -1.80 -11.46 -0.18
C PHE A 267 -1.35 -12.16 -1.45
N ALA A 268 -0.09 -11.92 -1.86
CA ALA A 268 0.43 -12.47 -3.11
C ALA A 268 0.57 -14.00 -3.05
N ASP A 269 0.31 -14.65 -4.18
CA ASP A 269 0.59 -16.07 -4.40
C ASP A 269 2.10 -16.26 -4.58
N GLY A 270 2.67 -17.23 -3.88
CA GLY A 270 4.12 -17.42 -3.82
C GLY A 270 4.88 -16.37 -2.98
N ALA A 271 4.18 -15.61 -2.13
CA ALA A 271 4.81 -14.70 -1.18
C ALA A 271 5.86 -15.40 -0.30
N ARG A 272 6.95 -14.69 0.03
CA ARG A 272 8.11 -15.26 0.76
C ARG A 272 7.91 -15.27 2.27
N SER A 273 7.11 -14.34 2.78
CA SER A 273 6.88 -14.11 4.20
C SER A 273 5.41 -14.25 4.62
N ILE A 274 4.51 -14.47 3.66
CA ILE A 274 3.08 -14.70 3.90
C ILE A 274 2.68 -16.00 3.21
N TYR A 275 2.01 -16.88 3.94
CA TYR A 275 1.51 -18.15 3.42
C TYR A 275 0.00 -18.19 3.56
N VAL A 276 -0.68 -18.44 2.45
CA VAL A 276 -2.13 -18.52 2.40
C VAL A 276 -2.55 -19.89 1.89
N THR A 277 -3.43 -20.56 2.63
CA THR A 277 -3.96 -21.86 2.21
C THR A 277 -5.40 -22.08 2.67
N ARG A 278 -6.07 -23.04 2.04
CA ARG A 278 -7.39 -23.53 2.44
C ARG A 278 -7.24 -24.89 3.10
N TYR A 279 -8.00 -25.14 4.16
CA TYR A 279 -8.12 -26.48 4.74
C TYR A 279 -9.55 -26.78 5.18
N MET A 280 -9.88 -28.06 5.30
CA MET A 280 -11.12 -28.53 5.90
C MET A 280 -10.91 -28.81 7.38
N GLY A 281 -11.79 -28.27 8.22
CA GLY A 281 -11.86 -28.60 9.63
C GLY A 281 -12.40 -30.01 9.86
N THR A 282 -11.96 -30.62 10.95
CA THR A 282 -12.24 -32.03 11.26
C THR A 282 -12.92 -32.24 12.61
N GLY A 283 -13.01 -31.20 13.44
CA GLY A 283 -13.47 -31.31 14.83
C GLY A 283 -12.46 -31.97 15.77
N ALA A 284 -11.34 -32.48 15.26
CA ALA A 284 -10.24 -33.10 16.00
C ALA A 284 -8.92 -32.37 15.73
N SER A 285 -7.95 -32.48 16.65
CA SER A 285 -6.64 -31.81 16.51
C SER A 285 -5.99 -32.09 15.15
N LYS A 286 -5.49 -31.05 14.49
CA LYS A 286 -4.96 -31.11 13.13
C LYS A 286 -3.71 -30.25 12.99
N VAL A 287 -2.72 -30.77 12.28
CA VAL A 287 -1.48 -30.04 11.97
C VAL A 287 -1.60 -29.40 10.58
N LEU A 288 -1.34 -28.09 10.52
CA LEU A 288 -1.26 -27.31 9.29
C LEU A 288 0.22 -26.99 9.04
N GLN A 289 0.77 -27.50 7.94
CA GLN A 289 2.15 -27.24 7.55
C GLN A 289 2.23 -25.94 6.74
N THR A 290 3.13 -25.05 7.14
CA THR A 290 3.55 -23.87 6.36
C THR A 290 4.95 -24.12 5.76
N PRO A 291 5.37 -23.37 4.73
CA PRO A 291 6.73 -23.47 4.18
C PRO A 291 7.79 -22.74 5.05
N PHE A 292 7.39 -22.15 6.17
CA PHE A 292 8.28 -21.38 7.03
C PHE A 292 8.96 -22.26 8.07
N ASP A 293 10.14 -21.86 8.53
CA ASP A 293 10.77 -22.50 9.70
C ASP A 293 10.06 -22.06 11.00
N GLU A 294 9.60 -20.81 11.05
CA GLU A 294 8.90 -20.22 12.20
C GLU A 294 7.76 -19.31 11.75
N ILE A 295 6.65 -19.35 12.52
CA ILE A 295 5.45 -18.54 12.30
C ILE A 295 5.39 -17.48 13.41
N GLU A 296 5.17 -16.21 13.05
CA GLU A 296 5.03 -15.10 14.01
C GLU A 296 3.58 -14.76 14.32
N ALA A 297 2.70 -14.84 13.32
CA ALA A 297 1.27 -14.60 13.49
C ALA A 297 0.45 -15.43 12.50
N ALA A 298 -0.80 -15.71 12.84
CA ALA A 298 -1.74 -16.40 11.98
C ALA A 298 -3.16 -15.85 12.14
N PHE A 299 -3.85 -15.70 11.01
CA PHE A 299 -5.29 -15.47 10.94
C PHE A 299 -5.95 -16.69 10.34
N ILE A 300 -7.07 -17.10 10.93
CA ILE A 300 -7.88 -18.21 10.46
C ILE A 300 -9.30 -17.70 10.29
N PHE A 301 -9.83 -17.81 9.07
CA PHE A 301 -11.19 -17.37 8.74
C PHE A 301 -12.00 -18.56 8.24
N PRO A 302 -13.15 -18.85 8.85
CA PRO A 302 -14.05 -19.86 8.32
C PRO A 302 -14.67 -19.41 6.99
N ARG A 303 -15.13 -20.38 6.21
CA ARG A 303 -15.71 -20.20 4.88
C ARG A 303 -17.05 -20.92 4.79
N GLY A 304 -17.94 -20.41 3.92
CA GLY A 304 -19.12 -21.15 3.48
C GLY A 304 -20.28 -21.19 4.48
N ALA A 305 -20.86 -20.02 4.80
CA ALA A 305 -22.04 -19.88 5.67
C ALA A 305 -21.94 -20.61 7.03
N SER A 306 -20.74 -20.61 7.62
CA SER A 306 -20.46 -21.34 8.87
C SER A 306 -21.05 -20.68 10.13
N GLY A 307 -21.30 -19.37 10.08
CA GLY A 307 -21.68 -18.56 11.25
C GLY A 307 -20.65 -18.56 12.38
N LYS A 308 -19.38 -18.83 12.08
CA LYS A 308 -18.28 -18.86 13.04
C LYS A 308 -17.37 -17.64 12.86
N ALA A 309 -16.90 -17.08 13.97
CA ALA A 309 -15.89 -16.03 13.96
C ALA A 309 -14.52 -16.54 13.49
N GLY A 310 -13.73 -15.65 12.89
CA GLY A 310 -12.29 -15.88 12.70
C GLY A 310 -11.51 -15.94 14.02
N ALA A 311 -10.28 -16.47 13.92
CA ALA A 311 -9.32 -16.56 15.02
C ALA A 311 -8.00 -15.87 14.64
N PHE A 312 -7.35 -15.29 15.65
CA PHE A 312 -6.06 -14.63 15.57
C PHE A 312 -5.10 -15.22 16.60
N TRP A 313 -3.86 -15.46 16.17
CA TRP A 313 -2.79 -15.99 16.99
C TRP A 313 -1.48 -15.25 16.72
N THR A 314 -0.66 -15.07 17.77
CA THR A 314 0.71 -14.57 17.69
C THR A 314 1.67 -15.49 18.43
N SER A 315 2.95 -15.45 18.08
CA SER A 315 4.01 -16.24 18.74
C SER A 315 4.25 -15.90 20.20
N ARG A 316 3.62 -14.84 20.73
CA ARG A 316 3.67 -14.47 22.14
C ARG A 316 2.53 -15.09 22.97
N LEU A 317 1.43 -15.48 22.33
CA LEU A 317 0.34 -16.15 23.04
C LEU A 317 0.80 -17.52 23.54
N ALA A 318 0.36 -17.87 24.75
CA ALA A 318 0.61 -19.20 25.30
C ALA A 318 0.00 -20.30 24.40
N ALA A 319 0.62 -21.47 24.41
CA ALA A 319 0.05 -22.64 23.74
C ALA A 319 -1.36 -22.93 24.28
N GLY A 320 -2.30 -23.20 23.36
CA GLY A 320 -3.70 -23.41 23.69
C GLY A 320 -4.56 -22.14 23.69
N THR A 321 -3.98 -20.96 23.46
CA THR A 321 -4.67 -19.66 23.45
C THR A 321 -4.81 -19.12 22.03
N THR A 322 -6.02 -18.68 21.66
CA THR A 322 -6.23 -17.78 20.51
C THR A 322 -7.26 -16.72 20.86
N LEU A 323 -7.17 -15.60 20.15
CA LEU A 323 -8.09 -14.49 20.28
C LEU A 323 -9.13 -14.56 19.16
N SER A 324 -10.39 -14.26 19.46
CA SER A 324 -11.42 -14.06 18.42
C SER A 324 -11.07 -12.83 17.58
N THR A 325 -11.38 -12.85 16.28
CA THR A 325 -11.24 -11.64 15.46
C THR A 325 -12.39 -10.65 15.68
N ILE A 326 -13.60 -11.11 16.04
CA ILE A 326 -14.83 -10.29 15.97
C ILE A 326 -15.53 -10.00 17.32
N ASN A 327 -15.28 -10.79 18.39
CA ASN A 327 -16.14 -10.79 19.59
C ASN A 327 -15.87 -9.62 20.57
N GLU A 328 -16.96 -9.16 21.20
CA GLU A 328 -17.00 -8.15 22.29
C GLU A 328 -17.54 -8.70 23.63
N THR A 329 -17.84 -10.00 23.73
CA THR A 329 -18.37 -10.62 24.95
C THR A 329 -17.36 -11.59 25.57
N ALA A 330 -17.32 -11.61 26.91
CA ALA A 330 -16.25 -12.09 27.79
C ALA A 330 -15.75 -13.55 27.65
N ALA A 331 -16.25 -14.33 26.67
CA ALA A 331 -15.84 -15.71 26.41
C ALA A 331 -14.93 -15.84 25.15
N ALA A 332 -14.09 -14.84 24.88
CA ALA A 332 -13.46 -14.67 23.56
C ALA A 332 -12.02 -15.23 23.40
N VAL A 333 -11.47 -15.84 24.46
CA VAL A 333 -10.30 -16.71 24.37
C VAL A 333 -10.78 -18.15 24.21
N GLY A 334 -10.44 -18.80 23.09
CA GLY A 334 -10.82 -20.20 22.88
C GLY A 334 -9.82 -21.12 23.51
N ALA A 335 -10.30 -21.98 24.41
CA ALA A 335 -9.53 -23.11 24.88
C ALA A 335 -9.21 -24.05 23.70
N GLN A 336 -7.94 -24.44 23.56
CA GLN A 336 -7.47 -25.41 22.57
C GLN A 336 -7.69 -25.04 21.09
N ALA A 337 -7.60 -23.77 20.73
CA ALA A 337 -7.71 -23.36 19.33
C ALA A 337 -6.41 -23.55 18.54
N VAL A 338 -5.31 -22.91 18.96
CA VAL A 338 -3.96 -23.19 18.49
C VAL A 338 -3.20 -23.82 19.64
N THR A 339 -2.92 -25.12 19.55
CA THR A 339 -2.38 -25.93 20.64
C THR A 339 -0.87 -26.13 20.57
N GLY A 340 -0.24 -25.76 19.45
CA GLY A 340 1.22 -25.78 19.33
C GLY A 340 1.70 -25.13 18.04
N VAL A 341 2.89 -24.51 18.11
CA VAL A 341 3.63 -24.01 16.95
C VAL A 341 5.07 -24.48 17.03
N THR A 342 5.52 -25.26 16.05
CA THR A 342 6.88 -25.83 16.04
C THR A 342 7.35 -26.07 14.61
N GLY A 343 8.50 -25.53 14.22
CA GLY A 343 9.11 -25.80 12.90
C GLY A 343 8.15 -25.56 11.72
N GLY A 344 7.47 -24.41 11.69
CA GLY A 344 6.51 -24.09 10.64
C GLY A 344 5.16 -24.80 10.71
N ARG A 345 4.94 -25.63 11.72
CA ARG A 345 3.69 -26.36 11.92
C ARG A 345 2.80 -25.60 12.89
N LEU A 346 1.58 -25.35 12.48
CA LEU A 346 0.52 -24.80 13.32
C LEU A 346 -0.46 -25.93 13.66
N THR A 347 -0.51 -26.35 14.92
CA THR A 347 -1.49 -27.34 15.37
C THR A 347 -2.75 -26.61 15.82
N VAL A 348 -3.85 -26.85 15.11
CA VAL A 348 -5.18 -26.37 15.50
C VAL A 348 -5.90 -27.46 16.29
N GLY A 349 -6.41 -27.15 17.48
CA GLY A 349 -7.20 -28.08 18.29
C GLY A 349 -8.67 -28.10 17.87
N THR A 350 -9.60 -28.27 18.80
CA THR A 350 -11.02 -28.57 18.48
C THR A 350 -11.93 -27.34 18.41
N ASP A 351 -11.40 -26.13 18.57
CA ASP A 351 -12.19 -24.89 18.56
C ASP A 351 -12.90 -24.70 17.20
N ALA A 352 -14.21 -24.47 17.24
CA ALA A 352 -15.04 -24.31 16.05
C ALA A 352 -14.71 -23.05 15.22
N ARG A 353 -13.99 -22.07 15.78
CA ARG A 353 -13.51 -20.88 15.06
C ARG A 353 -12.37 -21.19 14.10
N CYS A 354 -11.67 -22.32 14.29
CA CYS A 354 -10.56 -22.71 13.43
C CYS A 354 -10.62 -24.17 12.94
N ASN A 355 -11.47 -25.04 13.47
CA ASN A 355 -11.42 -26.47 13.11
C ASN A 355 -12.74 -27.23 13.33
N ALA A 356 -13.89 -26.60 13.11
CA ALA A 356 -15.17 -27.32 13.12
C ALA A 356 -15.24 -28.37 12.00
N ASN A 357 -15.79 -29.54 12.29
CA ASN A 357 -15.93 -30.61 11.32
C ASN A 357 -16.78 -30.16 10.11
N GLY A 358 -16.29 -30.42 8.90
CA GLY A 358 -16.99 -30.11 7.65
C GLY A 358 -16.97 -28.63 7.24
N VAL A 359 -16.39 -27.74 8.05
CA VAL A 359 -16.24 -26.31 7.71
C VAL A 359 -14.90 -26.09 7.01
N ALA A 360 -14.90 -25.32 5.92
CA ALA A 360 -13.68 -24.91 5.24
C ALA A 360 -13.10 -23.66 5.91
N TYR A 361 -11.78 -23.52 5.94
CA TYR A 361 -11.08 -22.38 6.54
C TYR A 361 -10.02 -21.84 5.59
N THR A 362 -9.74 -20.55 5.70
CA THR A 362 -8.59 -19.87 5.11
C THR A 362 -7.58 -19.61 6.22
N LEU A 363 -6.35 -20.09 6.07
CA LEU A 363 -5.22 -19.72 6.91
C LEU A 363 -4.40 -18.66 6.19
N ILE A 364 -4.06 -17.58 6.88
CA ILE A 364 -3.06 -16.58 6.49
C ILE A 364 -2.00 -16.57 7.59
N ALA A 365 -0.82 -17.10 7.31
CA ALA A 365 0.29 -17.18 8.25
C ALA A 365 1.42 -16.25 7.85
N PHE A 366 2.05 -15.60 8.83
CA PHE A 366 3.19 -14.72 8.64
C PHE A 366 4.46 -15.40 9.17
N ARG A 367 5.50 -15.41 8.36
CA ARG A 367 6.83 -15.88 8.75
C ARG A 367 7.38 -15.00 9.85
N LYS A 368 8.05 -15.60 10.82
CA LYS A 368 8.89 -14.85 11.76
C LYS A 368 10.15 -14.33 11.08
N ALA A 369 10.18 -13.01 10.92
CA ALA A 369 11.28 -12.27 10.34
C ALA A 369 11.61 -11.07 11.23
N ARG A 370 12.08 -11.34 12.46
CA ARG A 370 12.46 -10.26 13.38
C ARG A 370 13.68 -9.54 12.87
N GLN A 371 13.74 -8.23 13.12
CA GLN A 371 14.94 -7.45 12.92
C GLN A 371 16.05 -8.05 13.78
N ALA A 372 17.19 -8.41 13.17
CA ALA A 372 18.34 -8.81 13.96
C ALA A 372 18.76 -7.61 14.84
N PRO A 373 19.01 -7.81 16.15
CA PRO A 373 19.53 -6.75 17.00
C PRO A 373 20.91 -6.34 16.45
N GLY A 374 20.98 -5.16 15.84
CA GLY A 374 22.22 -4.63 15.23
C GLY A 374 22.03 -3.95 13.87
N LEU A 375 20.97 -4.27 13.12
CA LEU A 375 20.54 -3.41 12.03
C LEU A 375 19.70 -2.32 12.66
N ALA A 376 20.32 -1.21 13.07
CA ALA A 376 19.58 0.01 13.33
C ALA A 376 18.59 0.21 12.16
N SER A 377 17.42 0.76 12.45
CA SER A 377 16.57 1.38 11.42
C SER A 377 17.35 2.55 10.81
N GLY A 378 18.39 2.25 10.04
CA GLY A 378 18.87 3.13 9.01
C GLY A 378 17.67 3.31 8.13
N GLN A 379 17.08 4.50 8.17
CA GLN A 379 16.34 4.97 7.02
C GLN A 379 17.24 4.64 5.83
N ASN A 380 16.79 3.75 4.95
CA ASN A 380 17.47 3.51 3.69
C ASN A 380 17.38 4.83 2.93
N TYR A 381 18.25 5.79 3.27
CA TYR A 381 18.46 7.00 2.51
C TYR A 381 19.08 6.53 1.21
N ARG A 382 18.21 6.19 0.26
CA ARG A 382 18.64 5.93 -1.10
C ARG A 382 19.14 7.28 -1.62
N PRO A 383 20.42 7.39 -1.99
CA PRO A 383 20.95 8.65 -2.49
C PRO A 383 20.14 9.07 -3.71
N LEU A 384 19.67 10.33 -3.68
CA LEU A 384 18.95 10.90 -4.81
C LEU A 384 19.91 11.10 -5.98
N ARG A 385 19.40 10.85 -7.19
CA ARG A 385 20.11 11.15 -8.44
C ARG A 385 20.24 12.66 -8.66
N SER A 386 19.20 13.43 -8.29
CA SER A 386 19.22 14.89 -8.35
C SER A 386 19.46 15.46 -6.96
N THR A 387 20.57 16.17 -6.79
CA THR A 387 20.86 16.93 -5.57
C THR A 387 20.23 18.33 -5.59
N LYS A 388 19.86 18.86 -6.75
CA LYS A 388 19.23 20.18 -6.87
C LYS A 388 17.74 20.16 -6.60
N HIS A 389 17.24 21.18 -5.92
CA HIS A 389 15.82 21.43 -5.71
C HIS A 389 15.50 22.93 -5.68
N MET A 390 14.27 23.28 -5.99
CA MET A 390 13.73 24.62 -5.80
C MET A 390 12.92 24.69 -4.52
N THR A 391 13.30 25.59 -3.61
CA THR A 391 12.50 25.91 -2.43
C THR A 391 11.67 27.16 -2.71
N MET A 392 10.35 27.02 -2.60
CA MET A 392 9.38 28.11 -2.67
C MET A 392 8.94 28.43 -1.24
N PRO A 393 9.38 29.56 -0.64
CA PRO A 393 8.87 29.99 0.66
C PRO A 393 7.39 30.37 0.60
N ALA A 394 6.79 30.68 1.75
CA ALA A 394 5.42 31.20 1.81
C ALA A 394 5.25 32.39 0.85
N GLY A 395 4.20 32.37 0.02
CA GLY A 395 3.96 33.37 -1.00
C GLY A 395 4.80 33.21 -2.28
N ALA A 396 5.64 32.19 -2.42
CA ALA A 396 6.38 31.94 -3.65
C ALA A 396 5.77 30.81 -4.49
N PHE A 397 5.94 30.89 -5.80
CA PHE A 397 5.44 29.93 -6.78
C PHE A 397 6.31 29.94 -8.04
N ILE A 398 6.07 29.01 -8.96
CA ILE A 398 6.75 28.95 -10.27
C ILE A 398 5.69 29.04 -11.36
N ASN A 399 5.79 30.04 -12.23
CA ASN A 399 4.91 30.22 -13.39
C ASN A 399 5.53 29.59 -14.63
N CYS A 400 4.93 28.54 -15.16
CA CYS A 400 5.40 27.83 -16.35
C CYS A 400 4.68 28.28 -17.63
N GLY A 401 4.05 29.46 -17.63
CA GLY A 401 3.42 30.04 -18.81
C GLY A 401 2.08 29.41 -19.20
N THR A 402 1.63 29.72 -20.41
CA THR A 402 0.28 29.43 -20.91
C THR A 402 0.27 28.59 -22.18
N SER A 403 1.34 27.85 -22.46
CA SER A 403 1.45 27.07 -23.70
C SER A 403 0.31 26.06 -23.81
N ASP A 404 -0.27 25.98 -25.01
CA ASP A 404 -1.29 24.99 -25.34
C ASP A 404 -0.70 23.60 -25.63
N SER A 405 0.63 23.43 -25.59
CA SER A 405 1.25 22.09 -25.56
C SER A 405 0.77 21.23 -24.38
N LEU A 406 0.31 21.87 -23.30
CA LEU A 406 -0.28 21.21 -22.12
C LEU A 406 -1.81 21.16 -22.16
N ARG A 407 -2.43 21.45 -23.32
CA ARG A 407 -3.88 21.34 -23.52
C ARG A 407 -4.26 19.87 -23.77
N ILE A 408 -4.35 19.12 -22.69
CA ILE A 408 -4.64 17.68 -22.71
C ILE A 408 -6.12 17.45 -22.41
N SER A 409 -6.79 16.68 -23.25
CA SER A 409 -8.14 16.16 -23.02
C SER A 409 -8.09 14.64 -23.18
N GLY A 410 -8.60 13.89 -22.19
CA GLY A 410 -8.55 12.43 -22.18
C GLY A 410 -7.61 11.87 -21.11
N ALA A 411 -6.85 10.84 -21.47
CA ALA A 411 -5.93 10.19 -20.56
C ALA A 411 -4.76 11.12 -20.19
N ILE A 412 -4.37 11.12 -18.92
CA ILE A 412 -3.32 11.99 -18.41
C ILE A 412 -2.61 11.35 -17.22
N THR A 413 -1.32 11.64 -17.08
CA THR A 413 -0.57 11.38 -15.85
C THR A 413 0.09 12.66 -15.36
N LEU A 414 -0.08 12.93 -14.07
CA LEU A 414 0.54 14.02 -13.34
C LEU A 414 1.57 13.44 -12.38
N GLU A 415 2.83 13.84 -12.51
CA GLU A 415 3.91 13.42 -11.64
C GLU A 415 4.53 14.63 -10.94
N TRP A 416 4.66 14.55 -9.63
CA TRP A 416 5.28 15.58 -8.79
C TRP A 416 6.21 14.91 -7.79
N TRP A 417 7.41 15.47 -7.60
CA TRP A 417 8.31 14.99 -6.56
C TRP A 417 8.94 16.16 -5.78
N GLY A 418 8.79 16.09 -4.46
CA GLY A 418 9.07 17.22 -3.59
C GLY A 418 8.65 17.00 -2.14
N SER A 419 8.56 18.10 -1.39
CA SER A 419 7.99 18.12 -0.04
C SER A 419 7.13 19.37 0.17
N HIS A 420 6.20 19.32 1.12
CA HIS A 420 5.33 20.43 1.48
C HIS A 420 5.40 20.69 2.99
N TYR A 421 5.14 21.92 3.44
CA TYR A 421 5.27 22.31 4.84
C TYR A 421 3.92 22.67 5.48
N LEU A 422 2.82 22.19 4.90
CA LEU A 422 1.47 22.36 5.44
C LEU A 422 1.37 21.64 6.80
N THR A 423 1.56 22.39 7.89
CA THR A 423 1.40 21.92 9.28
C THR A 423 0.33 22.70 10.05
N SER A 424 -0.31 23.70 9.43
CA SER A 424 -1.23 24.64 10.10
C SER A 424 -2.47 23.96 10.68
N ALA A 425 -2.88 24.40 11.87
CA ALA A 425 -4.05 23.95 12.64
C ALA A 425 -5.40 24.50 12.14
N VAL A 426 -5.41 25.35 11.12
CA VAL A 426 -6.62 26.02 10.64
C VAL A 426 -7.47 25.02 9.82
N SER A 427 -8.63 24.63 10.38
CA SER A 427 -9.70 23.91 9.67
C SER A 427 -10.24 24.75 8.52
N MET A 428 -10.78 24.11 7.47
CA MET A 428 -11.61 24.83 6.48
C MET A 428 -12.69 25.65 7.21
N PRO A 429 -12.61 26.99 7.24
CA PRO A 429 -13.66 27.81 7.81
C PRO A 429 -14.84 27.81 6.83
N GLY A 430 -16.07 27.90 7.34
CA GLY A 430 -17.28 27.98 6.52
C GLY A 430 -17.21 29.05 5.42
N SER A 431 -17.97 28.82 4.34
CA SER A 431 -18.29 29.71 3.20
C SER A 431 -17.15 30.43 2.45
N GLY A 432 -15.88 30.25 2.80
CA GLY A 432 -14.72 30.91 2.15
C GLY A 432 -13.49 30.02 1.92
N ALA A 433 -13.65 28.69 2.06
CA ALA A 433 -12.54 27.73 2.11
C ALA A 433 -11.65 27.69 0.87
N ASN A 434 -12.19 28.03 -0.31
CA ASN A 434 -11.41 28.11 -1.55
C ASN A 434 -10.29 29.13 -1.46
N ASP A 435 -10.48 30.27 -0.81
CA ASP A 435 -9.50 31.35 -0.79
C ASP A 435 -8.54 31.32 0.40
N ASP A 436 -8.73 30.39 1.32
CA ASP A 436 -7.88 30.31 2.51
C ASP A 436 -6.49 29.78 2.14
N VAL A 437 -5.53 30.71 2.09
CA VAL A 437 -4.10 30.43 1.87
C VAL A 437 -3.46 29.60 2.99
N ASN A 438 -4.17 29.40 4.12
CA ASN A 438 -3.73 28.63 5.28
C ASN A 438 -4.30 27.20 5.36
N SER A 439 -5.16 26.80 4.42
CA SER A 439 -5.80 25.47 4.43
C SER A 439 -5.33 24.55 3.29
N GLN A 440 -4.65 25.12 2.29
CA GLN A 440 -4.30 24.43 1.05
C GLN A 440 -2.86 24.69 0.60
N CYS A 441 -2.30 23.70 -0.08
CA CYS A 441 -0.98 23.74 -0.68
C CYS A 441 -1.04 23.13 -2.10
N PRO A 442 -1.33 23.92 -3.16
CA PRO A 442 -1.25 23.47 -4.55
C PRO A 442 0.19 23.05 -4.87
N LEU A 443 0.34 21.86 -5.43
CA LEU A 443 1.64 21.28 -5.77
C LEU A 443 1.97 21.55 -7.24
N MET A 444 1.07 21.14 -8.13
CA MET A 444 1.12 21.29 -9.59
C MET A 444 -0.28 21.61 -10.08
N TRP A 445 -0.45 22.66 -10.88
CA TRP A 445 -1.78 23.14 -11.26
C TRP A 445 -1.81 23.79 -12.64
N ARG A 446 -2.85 23.50 -13.43
CA ARG A 446 -3.13 24.21 -14.69
C ARG A 446 -4.55 24.77 -14.69
N SER A 447 -4.68 26.09 -14.60
CA SER A 447 -5.99 26.79 -14.48
C SER A 447 -5.94 28.24 -14.98
N ASN A 448 -7.11 28.87 -15.16
CA ASN A 448 -7.23 30.30 -15.51
C ASN A 448 -8.61 30.92 -15.20
N GLY A 449 -9.40 30.30 -14.32
CA GLY A 449 -10.73 30.81 -13.95
C GLY A 449 -11.01 30.69 -12.45
N ALA A 450 -12.03 31.39 -11.99
CA ALA A 450 -12.46 31.33 -10.60
C ALA A 450 -12.85 29.90 -10.18
N ASP A 451 -12.72 29.61 -8.88
CA ASP A 451 -13.19 28.35 -8.30
C ASP A 451 -14.72 28.24 -8.47
N GLY A 452 -15.24 27.02 -8.57
CA GLY A 452 -16.67 26.77 -8.82
C GLY A 452 -17.17 27.12 -10.23
N VAL A 453 -16.32 27.64 -11.13
CA VAL A 453 -16.67 27.95 -12.51
C VAL A 453 -16.27 26.81 -13.46
N ALA A 454 -17.17 26.40 -14.36
CA ALA A 454 -16.87 25.41 -15.39
C ALA A 454 -15.78 25.91 -16.34
N GLY A 455 -14.89 25.01 -16.77
CA GLY A 455 -13.76 25.36 -17.64
C GLY A 455 -12.63 26.14 -16.96
N SER A 456 -12.65 26.34 -15.64
CA SER A 456 -11.63 27.14 -14.94
C SER A 456 -10.33 26.39 -14.71
N VAL A 457 -10.39 25.05 -14.64
CA VAL A 457 -9.27 24.16 -14.34
C VAL A 457 -9.11 23.14 -15.47
N SER A 458 -7.88 22.77 -15.79
CA SER A 458 -7.60 21.64 -16.68
C SER A 458 -7.20 20.39 -15.90
N PHE A 459 -6.31 20.57 -14.92
CA PHE A 459 -5.87 19.54 -13.99
C PHE A 459 -5.15 20.21 -12.81
N GLY A 460 -5.02 19.48 -11.71
CA GLY A 460 -4.33 20.01 -10.53
C GLY A 460 -4.22 19.00 -9.39
N LEU A 461 -3.17 19.16 -8.60
CA LEU A 461 -2.87 18.43 -7.38
C LEU A 461 -2.67 19.43 -6.23
N ALA A 462 -3.34 19.23 -5.11
CA ALA A 462 -3.11 20.00 -3.89
C ALA A 462 -3.13 19.11 -2.66
N VAL A 463 -2.40 19.52 -1.63
CA VAL A 463 -2.59 18.99 -0.27
C VAL A 463 -3.50 19.95 0.48
N ILE A 464 -4.61 19.47 1.04
CA ILE A 464 -5.62 20.33 1.69
C ILE A 464 -6.07 19.69 2.98
N ARG A 465 -6.15 20.48 4.06
CA ARG A 465 -6.59 19.99 5.38
C ARG A 465 -8.09 20.25 5.58
N PRO A 466 -8.95 19.22 5.65
CA PRO A 466 -10.39 19.42 5.76
C PRO A 466 -10.86 19.80 7.18
N VAL A 467 -10.21 19.36 8.27
CA VAL A 467 -10.68 19.59 9.67
C VAL A 467 -9.51 19.75 10.67
N ALA A 468 -9.70 20.56 11.73
CA ALA A 468 -8.67 20.98 12.70
C ALA A 468 -8.32 19.96 13.81
N SER A 469 -9.12 18.92 14.06
CA SER A 469 -9.21 18.34 15.42
C SER A 469 -8.28 17.17 15.80
N SER A 470 -7.42 16.62 14.93
CA SER A 470 -6.85 15.28 15.22
C SER A 470 -5.36 15.04 14.91
N GLY A 471 -4.58 16.05 14.56
CA GLY A 471 -3.14 15.84 14.23
C GLY A 471 -2.90 14.97 12.99
N ILE A 472 -3.94 14.72 12.19
CA ILE A 472 -3.91 13.91 10.96
C ILE A 472 -3.22 14.69 9.83
N ALA A 473 -2.40 14.00 9.03
CA ALA A 473 -1.77 14.54 7.84
C ALA A 473 -2.82 14.95 6.77
N ALA A 474 -2.58 16.07 6.10
CA ALA A 474 -3.51 16.59 5.11
C ALA A 474 -3.57 15.67 3.86
N PRO A 475 -4.76 15.28 3.37
CA PRO A 475 -4.88 14.41 2.21
C PRO A 475 -4.54 15.11 0.89
N LEU A 476 -4.19 14.31 -0.11
CA LEU A 476 -4.11 14.72 -1.50
C LEU A 476 -5.51 14.96 -2.10
N TRP A 477 -5.64 16.05 -2.84
CA TRP A 477 -6.80 16.43 -3.63
C TRP A 477 -6.41 16.52 -5.10
N VAL A 478 -7.31 16.01 -5.95
CA VAL A 478 -7.11 15.96 -7.40
C VAL A 478 -8.25 16.70 -8.08
N ALA A 479 -7.92 17.61 -9.00
CA ALA A 479 -8.92 18.18 -9.90
C ALA A 479 -9.30 17.12 -10.96
N VAL A 480 -10.50 16.56 -10.82
CA VAL A 480 -11.00 15.43 -11.63
C VAL A 480 -11.99 15.85 -12.72
N THR A 481 -12.14 17.16 -12.96
CA THR A 481 -13.01 17.75 -13.98
C THR A 481 -12.51 19.17 -14.29
N ASP A 482 -13.19 19.83 -15.22
CA ASP A 482 -13.00 21.23 -15.61
C ASP A 482 -13.39 22.28 -14.54
N LEU A 483 -13.74 21.83 -13.34
CA LEU A 483 -14.23 22.62 -12.23
C LEU A 483 -13.53 22.16 -10.94
N PHE A 484 -13.10 23.12 -10.14
CA PHE A 484 -12.56 22.86 -8.81
C PHE A 484 -13.26 23.76 -7.80
N ASP A 485 -13.88 23.16 -6.80
CA ASP A 485 -14.56 23.87 -5.72
C ASP A 485 -14.45 23.02 -4.45
N LEU A 486 -13.99 23.63 -3.35
CA LEU A 486 -13.90 22.92 -2.07
C LEU A 486 -15.29 22.86 -1.41
N PRO A 487 -15.62 21.75 -0.74
CA PRO A 487 -16.90 21.63 -0.05
C PRO A 487 -17.07 22.75 0.99
N VAL A 488 -18.20 23.45 0.93
CA VAL A 488 -18.65 24.37 1.97
C VAL A 488 -19.54 23.63 2.98
N ALA A 489 -19.46 24.04 4.26
CA ALA A 489 -19.99 23.32 5.42
C ALA A 489 -21.36 22.65 5.22
N ASN A 490 -21.49 21.42 5.75
CA ASN A 490 -22.69 20.56 5.80
C ASN A 490 -23.08 19.86 4.48
N ASN A 491 -22.29 19.98 3.42
CA ASN A 491 -22.47 19.20 2.19
C ASN A 491 -21.12 18.66 1.70
N ILE A 492 -20.65 17.58 2.33
CA ILE A 492 -19.46 16.82 1.89
C ILE A 492 -19.86 15.92 0.72
N GLN A 493 -20.52 16.47 -0.32
CA GLN A 493 -20.67 15.78 -1.60
C GLN A 493 -19.37 15.89 -2.40
N VAL A 494 -18.29 15.47 -1.76
CA VAL A 494 -17.02 15.19 -2.40
C VAL A 494 -17.29 14.04 -3.36
N ASP A 495 -16.94 14.21 -4.63
CA ASP A 495 -17.14 13.29 -5.77
C ASP A 495 -18.40 13.48 -6.66
N ASN A 496 -19.41 14.28 -6.31
CA ASN A 496 -20.49 14.63 -7.26
C ASN A 496 -20.05 15.79 -8.17
N ASN A 497 -19.12 15.53 -9.10
CA ASN A 497 -18.48 16.52 -9.99
C ASN A 497 -17.62 17.59 -9.29
N GLN A 498 -17.20 17.28 -8.07
CA GLN A 498 -16.28 18.07 -7.28
C GLN A 498 -14.89 17.43 -7.33
N PRO A 499 -13.83 18.16 -6.93
CA PRO A 499 -12.50 17.56 -6.83
C PRO A 499 -12.51 16.30 -5.96
N TRP A 500 -11.63 15.38 -6.30
CA TRP A 500 -11.51 14.12 -5.58
C TRP A 500 -10.62 14.31 -4.36
N GLN A 501 -11.19 14.24 -3.17
CA GLN A 501 -10.44 14.03 -1.94
C GLN A 501 -10.01 12.57 -1.89
N THR A 502 -8.75 12.32 -2.21
CA THR A 502 -8.24 10.94 -2.31
C THR A 502 -8.22 10.22 -0.96
N GLY A 503 -8.16 11.00 0.12
CA GLY A 503 -7.93 10.56 1.49
C GLY A 503 -6.48 10.13 1.77
N VAL A 504 -5.63 10.06 0.74
CA VAL A 504 -4.22 9.65 0.83
C VAL A 504 -3.43 10.74 1.56
N PRO A 505 -2.90 10.49 2.77
CA PRO A 505 -2.17 11.49 3.53
C PRO A 505 -0.80 11.78 2.89
N ILE A 506 -0.50 13.06 2.70
CA ILE A 506 0.81 13.54 2.26
C ILE A 506 1.54 14.06 3.50
N ILE A 507 2.72 13.50 3.80
CA ILE A 507 3.41 13.75 5.06
C ILE A 507 4.20 15.05 4.94
N PRO A 508 3.91 16.06 5.77
CA PRO A 508 4.66 17.31 5.73
C PRO A 508 6.15 17.09 5.96
N ARG A 509 6.99 17.90 5.32
CA ARG A 509 8.44 17.95 5.48
C ARG A 509 9.16 16.65 5.12
N THR A 510 8.47 15.74 4.46
CA THR A 510 9.02 14.48 3.96
C THR A 510 9.05 14.55 2.44
N MET A 511 10.15 14.11 1.84
CA MET A 511 10.23 13.97 0.39
C MET A 511 9.31 12.83 -0.06
N GLN A 512 8.42 13.13 -1.00
CA GLN A 512 7.46 12.16 -1.52
C GLN A 512 7.41 12.24 -3.05
N HIS A 513 7.31 11.08 -3.68
CA HIS A 513 7.00 10.95 -5.09
C HIS A 513 5.50 10.69 -5.24
N LEU A 514 4.81 11.63 -5.84
CA LEU A 514 3.38 11.59 -6.08
C LEU A 514 3.12 11.44 -7.57
N LEU A 515 2.29 10.48 -7.93
CA LEU A 515 1.89 10.29 -9.32
C LEU A 515 0.41 9.96 -9.36
N VAL A 516 -0.34 10.65 -10.21
CA VAL A 516 -1.78 10.46 -10.40
C VAL A 516 -2.05 10.18 -11.87
N THR A 517 -2.72 9.08 -12.18
CA THR A 517 -3.13 8.74 -13.55
C THR A 517 -4.65 8.84 -13.72
N HIS A 518 -5.06 9.12 -14.94
CA HIS A 518 -6.43 9.04 -15.40
C HIS A 518 -6.47 8.40 -16.79
N ASP A 519 -7.38 7.45 -17.00
CA ASP A 519 -7.53 6.70 -18.26
C ASP A 519 -8.30 7.45 -19.36
N GLY A 520 -8.88 8.61 -19.05
CA GLY A 520 -9.75 9.36 -19.96
C GLY A 520 -11.24 9.02 -19.84
N ALA A 521 -11.57 7.89 -19.22
CA ALA A 521 -12.92 7.32 -19.11
C ALA A 521 -13.45 7.30 -17.66
N GLY A 522 -12.72 7.83 -16.68
CA GLY A 522 -13.15 7.99 -15.29
C GLY A 522 -12.36 7.17 -14.28
N LEU A 523 -11.39 6.37 -14.72
CA LEU A 523 -10.52 5.61 -13.83
C LEU A 523 -9.34 6.48 -13.41
N TRP A 524 -9.29 6.80 -12.12
CA TRP A 524 -8.25 7.56 -11.46
C TRP A 524 -7.42 6.66 -10.55
N ARG A 525 -6.10 6.84 -10.54
CA ARG A 525 -5.19 6.12 -9.65
C ARG A 525 -4.20 7.05 -9.00
N VAL A 526 -3.90 6.80 -7.72
CA VAL A 526 -2.89 7.54 -6.96
C VAL A 526 -1.76 6.60 -6.60
N TYR A 527 -0.54 7.03 -6.88
CA TYR A 527 0.69 6.37 -6.53
C TYR A 527 1.48 7.24 -5.57
N LEU A 528 1.97 6.62 -4.51
CA LEU A 528 2.88 7.22 -3.54
C LEU A 528 4.16 6.39 -3.53
N ASN A 529 5.30 7.03 -3.81
CA ASN A 529 6.62 6.38 -3.83
C ASN A 529 6.65 5.12 -4.72
N GLY A 530 6.06 5.21 -5.91
CA GLY A 530 6.01 4.12 -6.88
C GLY A 530 5.06 2.96 -6.53
N GLN A 531 4.25 3.10 -5.47
CA GLN A 531 3.23 2.12 -5.08
C GLN A 531 1.83 2.68 -5.34
N LEU A 532 0.96 1.87 -5.93
CA LEU A 532 -0.46 2.20 -6.09
C LEU A 532 -1.14 2.14 -4.71
N VAL A 533 -1.75 3.25 -4.29
CA VAL A 533 -2.38 3.37 -2.96
C VAL A 533 -3.88 3.64 -3.00
N LYS A 534 -4.40 4.15 -4.12
CA LYS A 534 -5.83 4.46 -4.27
C LYS A 534 -6.29 4.31 -5.72
N GLU A 535 -7.49 3.76 -5.92
CA GLU A 535 -8.20 3.71 -7.20
C GLU A 535 -9.63 4.28 -7.07
N ARG A 536 -10.08 5.05 -8.06
CA ARG A 536 -11.47 5.54 -8.18
C ARG A 536 -11.93 5.33 -9.60
N ASP A 537 -13.00 4.56 -9.79
CA ASP A 537 -13.57 4.28 -11.12
C ASP A 537 -14.94 4.97 -11.23
N ARG A 538 -14.92 6.24 -11.66
CA ARG A 538 -16.10 7.09 -11.77
C ARG A 538 -16.03 7.99 -13.00
N ASN A 539 -16.86 7.66 -14.00
CA ASN A 539 -17.01 8.48 -15.19
C ASN A 539 -17.97 9.66 -14.93
N LEU A 540 -17.42 10.87 -14.87
CA LEU A 540 -18.18 12.10 -14.65
C LEU A 540 -19.04 12.52 -15.85
N GLN A 541 -18.78 11.99 -17.04
CA GLN A 541 -19.65 12.20 -18.20
C GLN A 541 -21.01 11.52 -18.03
N GLN A 542 -21.08 10.52 -17.15
CA GLN A 542 -22.30 9.77 -16.84
C GLN A 542 -22.91 10.22 -15.50
N ALA A 543 -22.24 11.08 -14.74
CA ALA A 543 -22.76 11.64 -13.50
C ALA A 543 -23.80 12.74 -13.78
N ALA A 544 -24.63 13.08 -12.79
CA ALA A 544 -25.58 14.18 -12.88
C ALA A 544 -25.15 15.34 -11.95
N PRO A 545 -24.95 16.58 -12.46
CA PRO A 545 -24.88 16.95 -13.89
C PRO A 545 -23.67 16.34 -14.61
N ALA A 546 -23.74 16.10 -15.91
CA ALA A 546 -22.61 15.54 -16.65
C ALA A 546 -21.47 16.54 -16.79
N ARG A 547 -20.22 16.09 -16.62
CA ARG A 547 -19.01 16.91 -16.74
C ARG A 547 -17.90 16.16 -17.47
N PRO A 548 -16.97 16.86 -18.15
CA PRO A 548 -15.80 16.22 -18.72
C PRO A 548 -14.87 15.72 -17.60
N ASN A 549 -14.37 14.48 -17.70
CA ASN A 549 -13.38 13.98 -16.73
C ASN A 549 -12.08 14.81 -16.75
N ILE A 550 -11.56 15.14 -17.93
CA ILE A 550 -10.43 16.07 -18.10
C ILE A 550 -10.72 16.94 -19.32
N SER A 551 -10.55 18.26 -19.15
CA SER A 551 -10.76 19.24 -20.22
C SER A 551 -9.57 20.21 -20.31
N GLY A 552 -8.81 20.09 -21.40
CA GLY A 552 -7.72 21.01 -21.69
C GLY A 552 -8.25 22.38 -22.12
N GLY A 553 -8.08 23.39 -21.26
CA GLY A 553 -8.44 24.78 -21.55
C GLY A 553 -7.31 25.52 -22.28
N ALA A 554 -7.65 26.30 -23.29
CA ALA A 554 -6.68 27.12 -24.03
C ALA A 554 -6.22 28.31 -23.18
N GLY A 555 -4.92 28.64 -23.25
CA GLY A 555 -4.33 29.75 -22.52
C GLY A 555 -4.31 29.60 -20.99
N HIS A 556 -4.61 28.40 -20.46
CA HIS A 556 -4.48 28.15 -19.03
C HIS A 556 -3.03 28.16 -18.59
N THR A 557 -2.79 28.68 -17.38
CA THR A 557 -1.44 28.83 -16.84
C THR A 557 -1.06 27.60 -16.03
N MET A 558 0.11 27.04 -16.31
CA MET A 558 0.71 25.98 -15.51
C MET A 558 1.57 26.59 -14.39
N CYS A 559 1.35 26.16 -13.15
CA CYS A 559 2.08 26.64 -11.98
C CYS A 559 2.50 25.48 -11.05
N PHE A 560 3.61 25.67 -10.34
CA PHE A 560 3.93 24.93 -9.13
C PHE A 560 3.79 25.84 -7.90
N GLY A 561 3.29 25.31 -6.79
CA GLY A 561 3.12 26.09 -5.55
C GLY A 561 1.96 27.10 -5.53
N ALA A 562 1.18 27.19 -6.62
CA ALA A 562 0.06 28.13 -6.76
C ALA A 562 -1.00 27.59 -7.72
N ARG A 563 -2.17 28.26 -7.74
CA ARG A 563 -3.20 28.05 -8.77
C ARG A 563 -3.65 29.40 -9.34
N LYS A 564 -3.90 29.48 -10.64
CA LYS A 564 -4.37 30.73 -11.25
C LYS A 564 -5.90 30.73 -11.30
N ARG A 565 -6.52 31.58 -10.46
CA ARG A 565 -7.98 31.75 -10.38
C ARG A 565 -8.44 32.87 -11.32
N THR A 566 -8.19 34.11 -10.95
CA THR A 566 -8.47 35.30 -11.77
C THR A 566 -7.27 36.24 -11.64
N GLY A 567 -6.74 36.73 -12.76
CA GLY A 567 -5.55 37.58 -12.76
C GLY A 567 -4.27 36.85 -12.34
N THR A 568 -3.64 37.29 -11.25
CA THR A 568 -2.35 36.76 -10.75
C THR A 568 -2.54 35.38 -10.10
N PRO A 569 -1.56 34.46 -10.21
CA PRO A 569 -1.60 33.19 -9.48
C PRO A 569 -1.81 33.38 -7.97
N ALA A 570 -2.82 32.69 -7.42
CA ALA A 570 -3.15 32.67 -6.00
C ALA A 570 -2.16 31.74 -5.28
N MET A 571 -1.44 32.32 -4.31
CA MET A 571 -0.34 31.69 -3.58
C MET A 571 -0.82 31.00 -2.31
N THR A 572 0.11 30.31 -1.63
CA THR A 572 -0.11 29.69 -0.32
C THR A 572 0.80 30.29 0.72
N ASN A 573 0.45 30.17 2.00
CA ASN A 573 1.33 30.53 3.10
C ASN A 573 2.30 29.40 3.50
N PHE A 574 2.41 28.35 2.69
CA PHE A 574 3.24 27.19 2.98
C PHE A 574 4.45 27.12 2.08
N GLN A 575 5.58 26.81 2.70
CA GLN A 575 6.76 26.43 1.98
C GLN A 575 6.52 25.12 1.23
N THR A 576 7.05 25.04 0.01
CA THR A 576 7.14 23.80 -0.76
C THR A 576 8.55 23.66 -1.33
N THR A 577 8.99 22.42 -1.47
CA THR A 577 10.23 22.10 -2.16
C THR A 577 9.87 21.25 -3.36
N LEU A 578 10.23 21.72 -4.55
CA LEU A 578 10.07 21.02 -5.81
C LEU A 578 11.42 20.58 -6.29
N TYR A 579 11.61 19.28 -6.46
CA TYR A 579 12.74 18.79 -7.22
C TYR A 579 12.35 18.64 -8.70
N GLY A 580 11.09 18.34 -8.99
CA GLY A 580 10.51 18.52 -10.32
C GLY A 580 9.16 17.85 -10.52
N GLY A 581 8.72 17.83 -11.77
CA GLY A 581 7.43 17.27 -12.16
C GLY A 581 7.36 16.93 -13.65
N ARG A 582 6.41 16.08 -14.01
CA ARG A 582 6.15 15.64 -15.38
C ARG A 582 4.67 15.58 -15.66
N VAL A 583 4.32 15.79 -16.92
CA VAL A 583 2.96 15.56 -17.44
C VAL A 583 3.05 14.62 -18.63
N TYR A 584 2.19 13.61 -18.68
CA TYR A 584 2.05 12.70 -19.81
C TYR A 584 0.64 12.81 -20.37
N ALA A 585 0.47 12.89 -21.68
CA ALA A 585 -0.82 12.83 -22.37
C ALA A 585 -1.34 11.39 -22.54
N ARG A 586 -1.10 10.54 -21.53
CA ARG A 586 -1.56 9.15 -21.45
C ARG A 586 -1.57 8.68 -19.99
N GLU A 587 -2.28 7.59 -19.76
CA GLU A 587 -2.16 6.84 -18.50
C GLU A 587 -0.85 6.04 -18.49
N LEU A 588 -0.07 6.17 -17.41
CA LEU A 588 1.05 5.28 -17.13
C LEU A 588 0.57 3.99 -16.45
N SER A 589 1.21 2.88 -16.79
CA SER A 589 1.02 1.60 -16.10
C SER A 589 1.64 1.61 -14.69
N VAL A 590 1.25 0.64 -13.85
CA VAL A 590 1.85 0.43 -12.51
C VAL A 590 3.37 0.23 -12.60
N ALA A 591 3.84 -0.46 -13.65
CA ALA A 591 5.27 -0.70 -13.86
C ALA A 591 6.02 0.59 -14.21
N GLU A 592 5.44 1.43 -15.07
CA GLU A 592 6.01 2.73 -15.43
C GLU A 592 6.02 3.70 -14.24
N ALA A 593 4.94 3.77 -13.45
CA ALA A 593 4.90 4.58 -12.23
C ALA A 593 5.98 4.17 -11.22
N ARG A 594 6.20 2.85 -11.04
CA ARG A 594 7.29 2.32 -10.22
C ARG A 594 8.66 2.61 -10.81
N ASN A 595 8.80 2.52 -12.12
CA ASN A 595 10.03 2.84 -12.83
C ASN A 595 10.42 4.31 -12.64
N ASN A 596 9.45 5.23 -12.71
CA ASN A 596 9.68 6.66 -12.46
C ASN A 596 10.18 6.92 -11.04
N TYR A 597 9.58 6.29 -10.01
CA TYR A 597 10.07 6.38 -8.64
C TYR A 597 11.52 5.87 -8.52
N ASN A 598 11.80 4.73 -9.13
CA ASN A 598 13.11 4.11 -9.08
C ASN A 598 14.19 4.96 -9.76
N ALA A 599 13.84 5.68 -10.84
CA ALA A 599 14.74 6.55 -11.57
C ALA A 599 15.18 7.81 -10.78
N LEU A 600 14.54 8.11 -9.64
CA LEU A 600 14.91 9.22 -8.77
C LEU A 600 16.21 8.98 -7.99
N PHE A 601 16.68 7.74 -7.91
CA PHE A 601 17.79 7.34 -7.05
C PHE A 601 19.03 6.95 -7.86
N SER A 602 20.21 7.25 -7.33
CA SER A 602 21.49 6.99 -8.01
C SER A 602 21.91 5.52 -7.95
N ASP A 603 21.38 4.76 -7.00
CA ASP A 603 21.59 3.32 -6.85
C ASP A 603 20.82 2.47 -7.89
N ASN A 604 20.06 3.11 -8.79
CA ASN A 604 19.23 2.43 -9.76
C ASN A 604 19.61 2.85 -11.19
N ALA A 605 19.79 1.89 -12.09
CA ALA A 605 20.03 2.14 -13.52
C ALA A 605 18.77 2.56 -14.29
N ALA A 606 17.60 2.57 -13.63
CA ALA A 606 16.33 2.97 -14.24
C ALA A 606 16.38 4.40 -14.79
N THR A 607 15.88 4.59 -16.01
CA THR A 607 15.55 5.90 -16.56
C THR A 607 14.08 6.18 -16.33
N PRO A 608 13.65 7.46 -16.17
CA PRO A 608 12.24 7.78 -16.18
C PRO A 608 11.56 7.24 -17.44
N THR A 609 10.28 6.93 -17.34
CA THR A 609 9.47 6.58 -18.50
C THR A 609 9.58 7.71 -19.53
N PRO A 610 9.95 7.43 -20.79
CA PRO A 610 10.08 8.46 -21.83
C PRO A 610 8.69 8.99 -22.21
N ASP A 611 8.61 9.85 -23.23
CA ASP A 611 7.35 10.34 -23.84
C ASP A 611 6.45 11.28 -23.02
N PHE A 612 6.97 11.85 -21.93
CA PHE A 612 6.28 12.95 -21.26
C PHE A 612 5.99 14.10 -22.24
N THR A 613 4.82 14.69 -22.09
CA THR A 613 4.42 15.92 -22.79
C THR A 613 5.28 17.10 -22.36
N GLU A 614 5.66 17.13 -21.08
CA GLU A 614 6.61 18.08 -20.55
C GLU A 614 7.27 17.52 -19.27
N GLU A 615 8.51 17.94 -19.03
CA GLU A 615 9.23 17.66 -17.78
C GLU A 615 9.96 18.93 -17.33
N TRP A 616 9.90 19.17 -16.02
CA TRP A 616 10.67 20.19 -15.31
C TRP A 616 11.53 19.51 -14.25
N LEU A 617 12.86 19.59 -14.39
CA LEU A 617 13.79 19.09 -13.38
C LEU A 617 14.60 20.25 -12.81
N ALA A 618 14.62 20.40 -11.48
CA ALA A 618 15.49 21.37 -10.82
C ALA A 618 16.98 21.07 -11.07
N ALA A 619 17.34 19.81 -11.36
CA ALA A 619 18.68 19.41 -11.82
C ALA A 619 19.16 20.19 -13.05
N ASN A 620 18.24 20.53 -13.95
CA ASN A 620 18.54 21.22 -15.21
C ASN A 620 18.68 22.73 -15.04
N ALA A 621 18.34 23.28 -13.87
CA ALA A 621 18.50 24.69 -13.60
C ALA A 621 20.00 25.03 -13.37
N ALA A 622 20.49 25.98 -14.17
CA ALA A 622 21.88 26.43 -14.11
C ALA A 622 22.14 27.29 -12.85
N SER A 623 21.27 28.25 -12.57
CA SER A 623 21.22 29.08 -11.36
C SER A 623 20.01 30.04 -11.42
N GLY A 624 19.61 30.63 -10.28
CA GLY A 624 18.60 31.69 -10.23
C GLY A 624 17.15 31.20 -10.18
N ALA A 625 16.23 32.00 -10.73
CA ALA A 625 14.78 31.83 -10.62
C ALA A 625 14.14 31.09 -11.81
N LEU A 626 14.93 30.42 -12.66
CA LEU A 626 14.41 29.72 -13.84
C LEU A 626 14.37 28.20 -13.61
N LEU A 627 13.25 27.59 -13.95
CA LEU A 627 13.05 26.14 -14.00
C LEU A 627 12.86 25.72 -15.47
N PRO A 628 13.90 25.21 -16.14
CA PRO A 628 13.79 24.85 -17.55
C PRO A 628 12.79 23.73 -17.79
N ALA A 629 11.93 23.93 -18.79
CA ALA A 629 11.17 22.87 -19.45
C ALA A 629 12.09 22.14 -20.43
N THR A 630 11.84 20.85 -20.64
CA THR A 630 12.71 19.98 -21.44
C THR A 630 12.18 19.75 -22.85
N VAL A 631 10.86 19.84 -23.05
CA VAL A 631 10.20 19.60 -24.34
C VAL A 631 9.88 20.91 -25.05
N ASN A 632 9.21 21.84 -24.37
CA ASN A 632 8.80 23.12 -24.95
C ASN A 632 9.28 24.29 -24.09
N SER A 633 10.17 25.12 -24.63
CA SER A 633 10.72 26.29 -23.91
C SER A 633 9.67 27.34 -23.56
N ALA A 634 8.49 27.35 -24.21
CA ALA A 634 7.36 28.18 -23.80
C ALA A 634 6.77 27.77 -22.43
N ASN A 635 7.12 26.58 -21.94
CA ASN A 635 6.77 26.08 -20.62
C ASN A 635 7.85 26.37 -19.55
N ASN A 636 8.91 27.10 -19.87
CA ASN A 636 9.94 27.44 -18.89
C ASN A 636 9.33 28.12 -17.66
N GLY A 637 9.63 27.58 -16.49
CA GLY A 637 9.19 28.10 -15.22
C GLY A 637 9.96 29.35 -14.81
N VAL A 638 9.24 30.40 -14.44
CA VAL A 638 9.80 31.60 -13.81
C VAL A 638 9.30 31.63 -12.38
N ALA A 639 10.23 31.52 -11.43
CA ALA A 639 9.94 31.59 -10.02
C ALA A 639 9.56 33.03 -9.63
N SER A 640 8.49 33.18 -8.85
CA SER A 640 8.18 34.45 -8.22
C SER A 640 9.23 34.78 -7.15
N SER A 641 9.35 36.05 -6.80
CA SER A 641 10.29 36.55 -5.78
C SER A 641 10.46 35.59 -4.59
N ALA A 642 11.72 35.37 -4.18
CA ALA A 642 12.19 34.54 -3.06
C ALA A 642 12.21 33.00 -3.24
N ALA A 643 11.75 32.43 -4.35
CA ALA A 643 12.05 31.03 -4.66
C ALA A 643 13.53 30.87 -5.04
N VAL A 644 14.21 29.90 -4.41
CA VAL A 644 15.67 29.72 -4.54
C VAL A 644 15.98 28.30 -5.00
N LEU A 645 16.79 28.20 -6.05
CA LEU A 645 17.47 26.95 -6.39
C LEU A 645 18.56 26.68 -5.36
N LEU A 646 18.45 25.55 -4.66
CA LEU A 646 19.43 25.08 -3.70
C LEU A 646 20.04 23.77 -4.19
N GLU A 647 21.34 23.64 -3.98
CA GLU A 647 22.03 22.36 -4.11
C GLU A 647 21.94 21.65 -2.76
N GLY A 648 21.26 20.51 -2.72
CA GLY A 648 21.19 19.63 -1.55
C GLY A 648 22.50 18.85 -1.37
N VAL A 649 22.83 18.57 -0.12
CA VAL A 649 23.95 17.69 0.31
C VAL A 649 23.49 16.24 0.32
#